data_AF-A0A8C5FJH0-F1
#
_entry.id   AF-A0A8C5FJH0-F1
#
_cell.length_a   1.000
_cell.length_b   1.000
_cell.length_c   1.000
_cell.angle_alpha   90.00
_cell.angle_beta   90.00
_cell.angle_gamma   90.00
#
_symmetry.space_group_name_H-M   'P 1'
#
loop_
_entity.id
_entity.type
_entity.pdbx_description
1 polymer ?
#
loop_
_entity_poly.entity_id
_entity_poly.type
_entity_poly.pdbx_seq_one_letter_code
_entity_poly.pdbx_strand_id
1 'polypeptide(L)'
;FSPLLSLPSPLSSSLPPLISPDNSRLDWLLSERGPFHRCPEYTEFRDRFLQSFSTRYKIYREFSHWKVSSLVTEKRDSPRAPLPLAPEFLRNLRLLGRRPTLQQINENLIKKYGTHFLVSATLGGEESLTIFLDKQKLNRKSDSGSGNSSVVSLELLHQLAASYFTDREITLRRLHHLQIATSAIKVTETRTGPLGCSNYDSLDSVSSVLVHSPENKIHLQGLQAVLPGFLRGRFVEAALSYVACSSEGELLCHNNDCWCRCSAHFPACNCPFADIRVMEENLKKSNDAWSEFKKHFMESDEFKSFLRRLPTHHFLNVSQIAESWTGDLQLQKRFAQLEASSALILGKARKTVRKLFTLSRRCPRRPRIHLPRERGLSSWWSGVQSLLYCSERGALGSFSEEGRSCSCPAEQPSCQGSVPCVVGSSPSSCSACAPDNTTRCGACHHSNFLHFGSCRPSVAASLDRYLNFDLDMADSEVKYLLQRLDSRVEVHAIYISNDVRLGSWFNPAWRKRMLLTLKSNKNKSNLIHMLMGISFQICSTKNSTLEPVPAIYVNPFGGSHSESWFMPVHQPVFPDWERTRLDPPMTTALCYNWTLTLGNKWKSFFETVHIYLRSRIVTDDPVVNETLFYEPLDGEDQTSNMGSMKINSLKVFGYSMPFDPEGMKDLILQLDYPYTQGTQEAAFMMLLEMRDRVNRLSPPAPRPLDLFSCLLRHRLKLPAGEVERIRASLTLFHSKLPNSPPEPELAQLCS
;
A
#
# COMPACT_ATOMS: atom_id res chain seq x y z
N PHE A 1 47.47 48.11 -38.40
CA PHE A 1 46.32 48.02 -37.50
C PHE A 1 46.20 46.58 -37.02
N SER A 2 46.72 46.31 -35.83
CA SER A 2 46.76 44.98 -35.25
C SER A 2 45.34 44.50 -34.94
N PRO A 3 44.93 43.28 -35.32
CA PRO A 3 43.69 42.70 -34.81
C PRO A 3 43.87 42.57 -33.29
N LEU A 4 43.02 43.25 -32.52
CA LEU A 4 42.92 43.02 -31.09
C LEU A 4 42.37 41.61 -30.88
N LEU A 5 43.28 40.63 -30.85
CA LEU A 5 43.07 39.35 -30.22
C LEU A 5 42.95 39.63 -28.71
N SER A 6 41.77 40.04 -28.27
CA SER A 6 41.43 39.88 -26.87
C SER A 6 41.35 38.38 -26.61
N LEU A 7 42.43 37.81 -26.09
CA LEU A 7 42.35 36.57 -25.34
C LEU A 7 41.23 36.79 -24.31
N PRO A 8 40.14 36.01 -24.36
CA PRO A 8 39.32 35.93 -23.18
C PRO A 8 40.22 35.29 -22.13
N SER A 9 40.56 36.06 -21.10
CA SER A 9 40.65 35.48 -19.75
C SER A 9 39.53 34.43 -19.63
N PRO A 10 39.76 33.27 -19.00
CA PRO A 10 38.75 32.24 -18.86
C PRO A 10 37.71 32.72 -17.85
N LEU A 11 36.92 33.74 -18.24
CA LEU A 11 35.57 33.92 -17.81
C LEU A 11 34.84 32.74 -18.44
N SER A 12 34.86 31.64 -17.69
CA SER A 12 33.84 30.63 -17.70
C SER A 12 32.49 31.33 -17.88
N SER A 13 32.02 31.44 -19.12
CA SER A 13 30.62 31.72 -19.38
C SER A 13 29.85 30.42 -19.14
N SER A 14 29.98 29.90 -17.92
CA SER A 14 28.84 29.37 -17.23
C SER A 14 27.81 30.49 -17.21
N LEU A 15 26.76 30.37 -18.02
CA LEU A 15 25.46 30.67 -17.44
C LEU A 15 25.44 29.91 -16.10
N PRO A 16 25.18 30.58 -14.98
CA PRO A 16 25.30 29.95 -13.69
C PRO A 16 24.41 28.70 -13.71
N PRO A 17 24.84 27.61 -13.05
CA PRO A 17 23.89 26.58 -12.70
C PRO A 17 22.74 27.31 -12.00
N LEU A 18 21.49 26.92 -12.29
CA LEU A 18 20.35 27.43 -11.57
C LEU A 18 20.68 27.50 -10.06
N ILE A 19 20.71 28.76 -9.58
CA ILE A 19 20.53 29.23 -8.21
C ILE A 19 21.81 29.42 -7.36
N SER A 20 22.41 30.61 -7.48
CA SER A 20 22.75 31.40 -6.28
C SER A 20 21.52 32.25 -5.88
N PRO A 21 21.30 32.55 -4.58
CA PRO A 21 20.06 33.20 -4.13
C PRO A 21 19.88 34.64 -4.66
N ASP A 22 20.97 35.32 -5.02
CA ASP A 22 20.97 36.77 -5.28
C ASP A 22 20.67 37.17 -6.74
N ASN A 23 20.74 36.26 -7.71
CA ASN A 23 20.52 36.60 -9.13
C ASN A 23 19.04 36.56 -9.58
N SER A 24 18.12 36.24 -8.67
CA SER A 24 16.67 36.19 -8.94
C SER A 24 16.02 37.56 -9.24
N ARG A 25 16.76 38.65 -9.08
CA ARG A 25 16.28 40.04 -9.26
C ARG A 25 16.03 40.44 -10.72
N LEU A 26 16.63 39.75 -11.69
CA LEU A 26 16.53 40.09 -13.12
C LEU A 26 15.81 39.02 -13.95
N ASP A 27 15.42 37.88 -13.36
CA ASP A 27 14.70 36.78 -14.05
C ASP A 27 13.40 37.26 -14.73
N TRP A 28 12.74 38.28 -14.17
CA TRP A 28 11.51 38.85 -14.73
C TRP A 28 11.72 39.52 -16.09
N LEU A 29 12.94 39.98 -16.41
CA LEU A 29 13.26 40.64 -17.67
C LEU A 29 13.19 39.70 -18.87
N LEU A 30 13.45 38.41 -18.63
CA LEU A 30 13.56 37.34 -19.63
C LEU A 30 12.36 36.38 -19.64
N SER A 31 11.44 36.52 -18.68
CA SER A 31 10.12 35.86 -18.67
C SER A 31 9.34 36.20 -19.95
N GLU A 32 8.37 35.37 -20.35
CA GLU A 32 7.42 35.60 -21.44
C GLU A 32 6.76 36.98 -21.48
N ARG A 33 6.56 37.57 -20.30
CA ARG A 33 6.00 38.92 -20.14
C ARG A 33 7.07 39.97 -19.81
N GLY A 34 8.33 39.56 -19.73
CA GLY A 34 9.47 40.45 -19.59
C GLY A 34 9.71 41.28 -20.85
N PRO A 35 10.22 42.51 -20.70
CA PRO A 35 10.45 43.43 -21.82
C PRO A 35 11.34 42.86 -22.93
N PHE A 36 12.21 41.88 -22.62
CA PHE A 36 13.15 41.32 -23.59
C PHE A 36 12.70 39.99 -24.20
N HIS A 37 11.53 39.45 -23.84
CA HIS A 37 11.09 38.16 -24.36
C HIS A 37 10.87 38.14 -25.87
N ARG A 38 10.37 39.25 -26.40
CA ARG A 38 10.08 39.44 -27.83
C ARG A 38 11.23 40.10 -28.58
N CYS A 39 12.36 40.35 -27.91
CA CYS A 39 13.54 40.88 -28.60
C CYS A 39 14.02 39.82 -29.60
N PRO A 40 14.23 40.20 -30.88
CA PRO A 40 14.60 39.27 -31.94
C PRO A 40 15.85 38.47 -31.57
N GLU A 41 16.83 39.12 -30.92
CA GLU A 41 18.08 38.50 -30.47
C GLU A 41 17.84 37.43 -29.40
N TYR A 42 16.93 37.68 -28.45
CA TYR A 42 16.59 36.71 -27.41
C TYR A 42 15.76 35.55 -27.98
N THR A 43 14.80 35.82 -28.86
CA THR A 43 14.03 34.77 -29.52
C THR A 43 14.90 33.86 -30.39
N GLU A 44 15.82 34.45 -31.15
CA GLU A 44 16.76 33.73 -32.00
C GLU A 44 17.72 32.87 -31.17
N PHE A 45 18.22 33.40 -30.04
CA PHE A 45 19.02 32.63 -29.09
C PHE A 45 18.22 31.48 -28.47
N ARG A 46 17.00 31.75 -27.99
CA ARG A 46 16.13 30.75 -27.35
C ARG A 46 15.80 29.61 -28.32
N ASP A 47 15.44 29.92 -29.55
CA ASP A 47 15.08 28.92 -30.55
C ASP A 47 16.30 28.07 -30.95
N ARG A 48 17.50 28.66 -31.00
CA ARG A 48 18.77 27.93 -31.19
C ARG A 48 19.14 27.05 -30.01
N PHE A 49 18.89 27.53 -28.79
CA PHE A 49 19.11 26.76 -27.57
C PHE A 49 18.17 25.54 -27.51
N LEU A 50 16.90 25.70 -27.90
CA LEU A 50 15.95 24.59 -28.07
C LEU A 50 16.40 23.60 -29.15
N GLN A 51 17.10 24.07 -30.19
CA GLN A 51 17.74 23.24 -31.21
C GLN A 51 19.07 22.59 -30.75
N SER A 52 19.35 22.56 -29.44
CA SER A 52 20.52 21.92 -28.80
C SER A 52 21.88 22.58 -29.06
N PHE A 53 21.91 23.79 -29.61
CA PHE A 53 23.13 24.58 -29.69
C PHE A 53 23.42 25.24 -28.34
N SER A 54 24.52 24.85 -27.69
CA SER A 54 24.85 25.27 -26.31
C SER A 54 26.09 26.14 -26.20
N THR A 55 26.96 26.13 -27.22
CA THR A 55 28.21 26.90 -27.24
C THR A 55 28.21 27.92 -28.37
N ARG A 56 28.59 29.16 -28.07
CA ARG A 56 28.66 30.28 -29.03
C ARG A 56 30.10 30.74 -29.16
N TYR A 57 30.67 30.62 -30.35
CA TYR A 57 31.89 31.32 -30.73
C TYR A 57 31.49 32.57 -31.51
N LYS A 58 31.82 33.76 -31.02
CA LYS A 58 31.63 35.03 -31.74
C LYS A 58 33.00 35.63 -31.99
N ILE A 59 33.30 35.91 -33.25
CA ILE A 59 34.39 36.80 -33.62
C ILE A 59 33.78 38.01 -34.30
N TYR A 60 34.35 39.18 -34.07
CA TYR A 60 33.83 40.42 -34.63
C TYR A 60 34.96 41.39 -34.91
N ARG A 61 34.72 42.24 -35.91
CA ARG A 61 35.54 43.42 -36.20
C ARG A 61 34.62 44.63 -36.27
N GLU A 62 35.04 45.70 -35.64
CA GLU A 62 34.41 47.01 -35.76
C GLU A 62 35.16 47.82 -36.81
N PHE A 63 34.44 48.50 -37.71
CA PHE A 63 35.06 49.30 -38.77
C PHE A 63 35.28 50.76 -38.36
N SER A 64 34.42 51.30 -37.51
CA SER A 64 34.54 52.66 -36.97
C SER A 64 33.63 52.82 -35.75
N HIS A 65 34.06 53.63 -34.78
CA HIS A 65 33.35 53.90 -33.54
C HIS A 65 33.22 55.41 -33.32
N TRP A 66 32.08 55.97 -33.72
CA TRP A 66 31.77 57.39 -33.57
C TRP A 66 30.91 57.58 -32.34
N LYS A 67 31.48 58.12 -31.28
CA LYS A 67 30.68 58.50 -30.10
C LYS A 67 29.95 59.80 -30.39
N VAL A 68 28.67 59.70 -30.77
CA VAL A 68 27.83 60.88 -30.94
C VAL A 68 27.22 61.23 -29.60
N SER A 69 27.73 62.30 -28.99
CA SER A 69 27.34 62.77 -27.65
C SER A 69 25.95 63.42 -27.60
N SER A 70 25.42 63.87 -28.75
CA SER A 70 24.05 64.39 -28.87
C SER A 70 23.51 64.13 -30.27
N LEU A 71 22.58 63.18 -30.39
CA LEU A 71 21.79 62.95 -31.61
C LEU A 71 20.50 63.79 -31.61
N VAL A 72 20.14 64.33 -30.46
CA VAL A 72 19.09 65.33 -30.33
C VAL A 72 19.70 66.66 -30.76
N THR A 73 19.13 67.19 -31.83
CA THR A 73 19.51 68.39 -32.58
C THR A 73 19.95 69.59 -31.75
N GLU A 74 20.90 70.32 -32.35
CA GLU A 74 21.43 71.66 -32.07
C GLU A 74 21.45 72.20 -30.63
N LYS A 75 22.64 72.72 -30.29
CA LYS A 75 22.93 73.48 -29.08
C LYS A 75 21.81 74.49 -28.84
N ARG A 76 21.14 74.33 -27.71
CA ARG A 76 19.99 75.13 -27.30
C ARG A 76 20.42 76.58 -27.07
N ASP A 77 20.21 77.48 -28.03
CA ASP A 77 20.55 78.91 -27.89
C ASP A 77 19.70 79.64 -26.84
N SER A 78 18.58 79.07 -26.40
CA SER A 78 17.83 79.56 -25.24
C SER A 78 17.09 78.47 -24.46
N PRO A 79 17.08 78.51 -23.11
CA PRO A 79 16.42 77.51 -22.27
C PRO A 79 14.87 77.47 -22.38
N ARG A 80 14.26 78.34 -23.21
CA ARG A 80 12.81 78.43 -23.42
C ARG A 80 12.33 78.07 -24.82
N ALA A 81 13.22 77.86 -25.80
CA ALA A 81 12.79 77.41 -27.12
C ALA A 81 12.24 75.96 -27.05
N PRO A 82 11.07 75.68 -27.62
CA PRO A 82 10.55 74.32 -27.72
C PRO A 82 11.44 73.50 -28.66
N LEU A 83 11.66 72.22 -28.33
CA LEU A 83 12.39 71.30 -29.21
C LEU A 83 11.72 71.27 -30.59
N PRO A 84 12.47 71.31 -31.70
CA PRO A 84 11.93 71.15 -33.04
C PRO A 84 11.46 69.70 -33.23
N LEU A 85 10.26 69.42 -32.77
CA LEU A 85 9.62 68.11 -32.91
C LEU A 85 9.05 67.97 -34.32
N ALA A 86 9.09 66.75 -34.86
CA ALA A 86 8.52 66.47 -36.19
C ALA A 86 7.05 66.95 -36.28
N PRO A 87 6.63 67.58 -37.39
CA PRO A 87 5.28 68.13 -37.52
C PRO A 87 4.20 67.06 -37.38
N GLU A 88 4.48 65.83 -37.81
CA GLU A 88 3.60 64.69 -37.60
C GLU A 88 3.43 64.32 -36.13
N PHE A 89 4.51 64.37 -35.34
CA PHE A 89 4.47 64.08 -33.91
C PHE A 89 3.61 65.11 -33.17
N LEU A 90 3.81 66.39 -33.49
CA LEU A 90 2.98 67.48 -32.95
C LEU A 90 1.51 67.35 -33.36
N ARG A 91 1.22 66.95 -34.60
CA ARG A 91 -0.15 66.67 -35.07
C ARG A 91 -0.79 65.56 -34.24
N ASN A 92 -0.09 64.44 -34.02
CA ASN A 92 -0.61 63.32 -33.24
C ASN A 92 -0.83 63.70 -31.76
N LEU A 93 0.04 64.53 -31.19
CA LEU A 93 -0.17 65.07 -29.84
C LEU A 93 -1.43 65.95 -29.74
N ARG A 94 -1.73 66.75 -30.76
CA ARG A 94 -2.94 67.59 -30.78
C ARG A 94 -4.21 66.75 -30.89
N LEU A 95 -4.18 65.68 -31.68
CA LEU A 95 -5.32 64.79 -31.89
C LEU A 95 -5.75 64.02 -30.63
N LEU A 96 -4.83 63.82 -29.67
CA LEU A 96 -5.13 63.18 -28.39
C LEU A 96 -6.00 64.02 -27.44
N GLY A 97 -6.07 65.35 -27.64
CA GLY A 97 -6.81 66.25 -26.78
C GLY A 97 -6.22 66.40 -25.36
N ARG A 98 -7.00 66.98 -24.44
CA ARG A 98 -6.54 67.33 -23.07
C ARG A 98 -6.58 66.16 -22.08
N ARG A 99 -7.44 65.15 -22.31
CA ARG A 99 -7.64 63.99 -21.41
C ARG A 99 -7.72 62.67 -22.20
N PRO A 100 -6.66 62.28 -22.91
CA PRO A 100 -6.66 61.03 -23.67
C PRO A 100 -6.74 59.81 -22.74
N THR A 101 -7.40 58.75 -23.21
CA THR A 101 -7.40 57.45 -22.54
C THR A 101 -6.04 56.76 -22.68
N LEU A 102 -5.72 55.80 -21.80
CA LEU A 102 -4.45 55.05 -21.86
C LEU A 102 -4.30 54.31 -23.21
N GLN A 103 -5.40 53.79 -23.76
CA GLN A 103 -5.41 53.14 -25.07
C GLN A 103 -5.06 54.11 -26.20
N GLN A 104 -5.62 55.33 -26.19
CA GLN A 104 -5.32 56.35 -27.20
C GLN A 104 -3.84 56.76 -27.18
N ILE A 105 -3.24 56.88 -25.99
CA ILE A 105 -1.80 57.15 -25.83
C ILE A 105 -0.98 55.98 -26.39
N ASN A 106 -1.37 54.74 -26.09
CA ASN A 106 -0.66 53.55 -26.54
C ASN A 106 -0.65 53.42 -28.07
N GLU A 107 -1.81 53.55 -28.72
CA GLU A 107 -1.96 53.39 -30.16
C GLU A 107 -1.33 54.53 -30.96
N ASN A 108 -1.48 55.79 -30.52
CA ASN A 108 -1.05 56.96 -31.29
C ASN A 108 0.37 57.45 -30.94
N LEU A 109 0.89 57.15 -29.74
CA LEU A 109 2.23 57.55 -29.34
C LEU A 109 3.17 56.36 -29.16
N ILE A 110 2.87 55.45 -28.23
CA ILE A 110 3.84 54.42 -27.79
C ILE A 110 4.16 53.43 -28.93
N LYS A 111 3.15 52.90 -29.64
CA LYS A 111 3.38 51.97 -30.75
C LYS A 111 4.08 52.62 -31.95
N LYS A 112 3.87 53.93 -32.17
CA LYS A 112 4.38 54.66 -33.35
C LYS A 112 5.78 55.26 -33.12
N TYR A 113 6.05 55.77 -31.92
CA TYR A 113 7.27 56.51 -31.60
C TYR A 113 8.12 55.87 -30.50
N GLY A 114 7.65 54.78 -29.87
CA GLY A 114 8.32 54.12 -28.77
C GLY A 114 8.11 54.81 -27.41
N THR A 115 8.76 54.27 -26.39
CA THR A 115 8.73 54.80 -25.01
C THR A 115 9.86 55.77 -24.71
N HIS A 116 10.95 55.68 -25.47
CA HIS A 116 12.19 56.45 -25.28
C HIS A 116 12.67 57.00 -26.63
N PHE A 117 13.42 58.08 -26.57
CA PHE A 117 14.19 58.61 -27.69
C PHE A 117 15.69 58.54 -27.39
N LEU A 118 16.49 58.52 -28.45
CA LEU A 118 17.93 58.39 -28.38
C LEU A 118 18.57 59.75 -28.08
N VAL A 119 19.31 59.86 -26.98
CA VAL A 119 20.04 61.09 -26.61
C VAL A 119 21.45 61.06 -27.17
N SER A 120 22.18 59.97 -26.92
CA SER A 120 23.53 59.76 -27.42
C SER A 120 23.72 58.29 -27.76
N ALA A 121 24.55 57.99 -28.75
CA ALA A 121 24.89 56.63 -29.11
C ALA A 121 26.30 56.54 -29.66
N THR A 122 26.86 55.34 -29.60
CA THR A 122 28.01 54.98 -30.43
C THR A 122 27.47 54.53 -31.78
N LEU A 123 27.82 55.25 -32.82
CA LEU A 123 27.49 54.94 -34.20
C LEU A 123 28.67 54.20 -34.83
N GLY A 124 28.42 53.08 -35.47
CA GLY A 124 29.47 52.28 -36.07
C GLY A 124 28.95 51.21 -37.02
N GLY A 125 29.89 50.44 -37.55
CA GLY A 125 29.61 49.24 -38.31
C GLY A 125 30.37 48.06 -37.70
N GLU A 126 29.70 46.91 -37.64
CA GLU A 126 30.25 45.66 -37.14
C GLU A 126 30.11 44.58 -38.23
N GLU A 127 31.20 43.84 -38.46
CA GLU A 127 31.14 42.54 -39.12
C GLU A 127 31.47 41.47 -38.09
N SER A 128 30.49 40.60 -37.82
CA SER A 128 30.64 39.51 -36.87
C SER A 128 30.30 38.17 -37.52
N LEU A 129 31.09 37.16 -37.19
CA LEU A 129 30.80 35.77 -37.45
C LEU A 129 30.49 35.10 -36.11
N THR A 130 29.26 34.62 -35.97
CA THR A 130 28.86 33.80 -34.83
C THR A 130 28.66 32.35 -35.27
N ILE A 131 29.35 31.43 -34.63
CA ILE A 131 29.25 29.98 -34.82
C ILE A 131 28.62 29.37 -33.56
N PHE A 132 27.47 28.75 -33.73
CA PHE A 132 26.77 28.00 -32.70
C PHE A 132 27.10 26.51 -32.82
N LEU A 133 27.40 25.87 -31.68
CA LEU A 133 27.86 24.49 -31.60
C LEU A 133 26.94 23.63 -30.75
N ASP A 134 26.60 22.45 -31.27
CA ASP A 134 25.93 21.37 -30.56
C ASP A 134 26.97 20.39 -29.98
N LYS A 135 27.22 20.49 -28.67
CA LYS A 135 28.19 19.64 -27.96
C LYS A 135 27.84 18.15 -28.03
N GLN A 136 26.55 17.80 -28.10
CA GLN A 136 26.12 16.40 -28.06
C GLN A 136 26.41 15.69 -29.39
N LYS A 137 26.28 16.40 -30.51
CA LYS A 137 26.57 15.87 -31.84
C LYS A 137 28.06 15.82 -32.17
N LEU A 138 28.87 16.67 -31.54
CA LEU A 138 30.33 16.62 -31.65
C LEU A 138 30.93 15.42 -30.90
N ASN A 139 30.37 15.06 -29.73
CA ASN A 139 30.90 13.97 -28.89
C ASN A 139 30.46 12.56 -29.34
N ARG A 140 29.42 12.44 -30.17
CA ARG A 140 28.78 11.15 -30.51
C ARG A 140 29.52 10.31 -31.56
N LYS A 141 30.63 10.80 -32.11
CA LYS A 141 31.32 10.19 -33.27
C LYS A 141 32.78 9.82 -33.05
N SER A 142 33.30 9.86 -31.83
CA SER A 142 34.67 9.38 -31.55
C SER A 142 34.83 7.85 -31.71
N ASP A 143 33.73 7.08 -31.70
CA ASP A 143 33.79 5.59 -31.66
C ASP A 143 33.31 4.87 -32.93
N SER A 144 33.07 5.57 -34.05
CA SER A 144 32.67 4.92 -35.31
C SER A 144 33.61 5.28 -36.44
N GLY A 145 34.65 4.44 -36.63
CA GLY A 145 35.51 4.48 -37.80
C GLY A 145 34.77 4.00 -39.06
N SER A 146 34.63 4.90 -40.04
CA SER A 146 34.63 4.65 -41.49
C SER A 146 33.95 5.82 -42.22
N GLY A 147 34.68 6.44 -43.16
CA GLY A 147 34.18 7.42 -44.12
C GLY A 147 34.94 8.76 -44.11
N ASN A 148 35.49 9.16 -45.26
CA ASN A 148 36.16 10.43 -45.55
C ASN A 148 35.25 11.67 -45.43
N SER A 149 34.41 11.77 -44.40
CA SER A 149 33.73 13.01 -44.04
C SER A 149 34.62 13.77 -43.06
N SER A 150 35.11 14.95 -43.44
CA SER A 150 35.97 15.78 -42.61
C SER A 150 35.40 15.94 -41.20
N VAL A 151 36.07 15.33 -40.23
CA VAL A 151 35.70 15.39 -38.81
C VAL A 151 35.76 16.86 -38.38
N VAL A 152 34.65 17.37 -37.84
CA VAL A 152 34.60 18.73 -37.30
C VAL A 152 35.21 18.71 -35.90
N SER A 153 36.49 19.06 -35.80
CA SER A 153 37.17 19.28 -34.52
C SER A 153 36.99 20.73 -34.05
N LEU A 154 37.08 20.95 -32.74
CA LEU A 154 37.04 22.29 -32.14
C LEU A 154 38.19 23.16 -32.67
N GLU A 155 39.34 22.55 -32.95
CA GLU A 155 40.54 23.19 -33.47
C GLU A 155 40.37 23.66 -34.92
N LEU A 156 39.74 22.86 -35.79
CA LEU A 156 39.41 23.25 -37.16
C LEU A 156 38.44 24.45 -37.19
N LEU A 157 37.45 24.47 -36.29
CA LEU A 157 36.52 25.60 -36.16
C LEU A 157 37.23 26.86 -35.66
N HIS A 158 38.20 26.73 -34.76
CA HIS A 158 39.00 27.85 -34.29
C HIS A 158 39.89 28.42 -35.40
N GLN A 159 40.52 27.56 -36.20
CA GLN A 159 41.29 27.97 -37.38
C GLN A 159 40.43 28.67 -38.43
N LEU A 160 39.24 28.12 -38.73
CA LEU A 160 38.29 28.75 -39.66
C LEU A 160 37.76 30.09 -39.12
N ALA A 161 37.49 30.20 -37.82
CA ALA A 161 37.15 31.49 -37.22
C ALA A 161 38.31 32.49 -37.39
N ALA A 162 39.55 32.10 -37.08
CA ALA A 162 40.70 32.96 -37.24
C ALA A 162 40.94 33.40 -38.71
N SER A 163 40.62 32.56 -39.69
CA SER A 163 40.78 32.88 -41.13
C SER A 163 39.65 33.73 -41.71
N TYR A 164 38.53 33.92 -41.00
CA TYR A 164 37.35 34.61 -41.52
C TYR A 164 37.63 36.05 -41.98
N PHE A 165 38.41 36.81 -41.21
CA PHE A 165 38.71 38.20 -41.57
C PHE A 165 39.75 38.34 -42.68
N THR A 166 40.55 37.29 -42.91
CA THR A 166 41.61 37.23 -43.92
C THR A 166 41.07 36.74 -45.27
N ASP A 167 40.25 35.69 -45.25
CA ASP A 167 39.62 35.10 -46.43
C ASP A 167 38.17 34.69 -46.13
N ARG A 168 37.28 35.69 -46.25
CA ARG A 168 35.88 35.60 -45.88
C ARG A 168 35.12 34.56 -46.69
N GLU A 169 35.29 34.58 -48.01
CA GLU A 169 34.48 33.76 -48.91
C GLU A 169 34.83 32.27 -48.80
N ILE A 170 36.11 31.94 -48.74
CA ILE A 170 36.55 30.54 -48.61
C ILE A 170 36.14 30.00 -47.24
N THR A 171 36.32 30.81 -46.19
CA THR A 171 35.94 30.44 -44.83
C THR A 171 34.44 30.20 -44.70
N LEU A 172 33.59 31.10 -45.20
CA LEU A 172 32.12 30.93 -45.14
C LEU A 172 31.63 29.74 -45.96
N ARG A 173 32.16 29.53 -47.17
CA ARG A 173 31.85 28.34 -47.97
C ARG A 173 32.18 27.08 -47.18
N ARG A 174 33.37 27.02 -46.55
CA ARG A 174 33.79 25.87 -45.75
C ARG A 174 32.89 25.66 -44.53
N LEU A 175 32.54 26.73 -43.81
CA LEU A 175 31.65 26.68 -42.66
C LEU A 175 30.21 26.26 -43.05
N HIS A 176 29.68 26.73 -44.18
CA HIS A 176 28.39 26.28 -44.70
C HIS A 176 28.41 24.81 -45.13
N HIS A 177 29.48 24.36 -45.78
CA HIS A 177 29.66 22.94 -46.08
C HIS A 177 29.67 22.09 -44.80
N LEU A 178 30.38 22.53 -43.75
CA LEU A 178 30.39 21.83 -42.46
C LEU A 178 29.01 21.86 -41.77
N GLN A 179 28.28 22.98 -41.86
CA GLN A 179 26.91 23.09 -41.36
C GLN A 179 25.96 22.09 -42.04
N ILE A 180 26.04 21.95 -43.37
CA ILE A 180 25.22 21.01 -44.14
C ILE A 180 25.65 19.56 -43.88
N ALA A 181 26.95 19.29 -43.87
CA ALA A 181 27.49 17.93 -43.76
C ALA A 181 27.34 17.32 -42.36
N THR A 182 27.43 18.14 -41.30
CA THR A 182 27.42 17.62 -39.92
C THR A 182 26.19 17.98 -39.12
N SER A 183 25.47 19.05 -39.49
CA SER A 183 24.39 19.65 -38.68
C SER A 183 24.79 20.00 -37.23
N ALA A 184 26.08 19.91 -36.89
CA ALA A 184 26.63 20.12 -35.55
C ALA A 184 26.95 21.59 -35.30
N ILE A 185 27.03 22.39 -36.37
CA ILE A 185 27.35 23.81 -36.33
C ILE A 185 26.27 24.61 -37.06
N LYS A 186 25.99 25.82 -36.59
CA LYS A 186 25.11 26.80 -37.25
C LYS A 186 25.79 28.16 -37.28
N VAL A 187 25.86 28.74 -38.46
CA VAL A 187 26.69 29.92 -38.72
C VAL A 187 25.80 31.10 -39.02
N THR A 188 26.05 32.24 -38.37
CA THR A 188 25.43 33.52 -38.68
C THR A 188 26.48 34.59 -38.86
N GLU A 189 26.53 35.12 -40.07
CA GLU A 189 27.27 36.34 -40.41
C GLU A 189 26.32 37.53 -40.20
N THR A 190 26.75 38.50 -39.39
CA THR A 190 26.06 39.79 -39.24
C THR A 190 26.98 40.87 -39.78
N ARG A 191 26.52 41.59 -40.79
CA ARG A 191 27.26 42.70 -41.40
C ARG A 191 26.39 43.94 -41.37
N THR A 192 26.73 44.89 -40.49
CA THR A 192 25.97 46.13 -40.28
C THR A 192 26.90 47.32 -40.43
N GLY A 193 26.40 48.43 -40.98
CA GLY A 193 27.18 49.62 -41.28
C GLY A 193 27.48 49.79 -42.78
N PRO A 194 28.27 50.79 -43.18
CA PRO A 194 28.52 51.09 -44.58
C PRO A 194 29.51 50.10 -45.20
N LEU A 195 29.00 49.20 -46.04
CA LEU A 195 29.75 48.06 -46.58
C LEU A 195 30.45 48.33 -47.91
N GLY A 196 30.68 49.60 -48.26
CA GLY A 196 31.18 50.03 -49.56
C GLY A 196 32.37 50.99 -49.55
N CYS A 197 33.10 51.14 -48.44
CA CYS A 197 34.27 52.03 -48.40
C CYS A 197 35.55 51.27 -48.72
N SER A 198 35.83 51.02 -50.00
CA SER A 198 37.19 50.64 -50.44
C SER A 198 38.13 51.86 -50.52
N ASN A 199 37.61 53.10 -50.49
CA ASN A 199 38.39 54.33 -50.39
C ASN A 199 37.83 55.28 -49.33
N TYR A 200 38.75 55.91 -48.58
CA TYR A 200 38.48 56.74 -47.40
C TYR A 200 38.03 58.19 -47.73
N ASP A 201 38.04 58.57 -49.01
CA ASP A 201 37.94 59.97 -49.43
C ASP A 201 36.51 60.47 -49.75
N SER A 202 35.48 59.61 -49.67
CA SER A 202 34.09 60.01 -49.90
C SER A 202 33.19 59.65 -48.71
N LEU A 203 33.32 60.40 -47.61
CA LEU A 203 32.50 60.23 -46.40
C LEU A 203 31.08 60.80 -46.53
N ASP A 204 30.83 61.69 -47.50
CA ASP A 204 29.53 62.38 -47.68
C ASP A 204 28.42 61.48 -48.28
N SER A 205 28.77 60.30 -48.83
CA SER A 205 27.79 59.35 -49.40
C SER A 205 27.44 58.19 -48.46
N VAL A 206 27.98 58.18 -47.23
CA VAL A 206 27.92 57.06 -46.29
C VAL A 206 26.61 57.13 -45.46
N SER A 207 25.50 56.78 -46.08
CA SER A 207 24.15 56.98 -45.53
C SER A 207 23.62 55.87 -44.61
N SER A 208 24.45 54.97 -44.08
CA SER A 208 23.95 53.93 -43.16
C SER A 208 24.93 53.53 -42.06
N VAL A 209 25.29 54.49 -41.21
CA VAL A 209 25.83 54.16 -39.87
C VAL A 209 24.66 53.83 -38.95
N LEU A 210 24.50 52.56 -38.59
CA LEU A 210 23.34 52.10 -37.81
C LEU A 210 23.67 52.02 -36.32
N VAL A 211 22.73 52.46 -35.48
CA VAL A 211 22.76 52.28 -34.01
C VAL A 211 22.59 50.80 -33.62
N HIS A 212 22.35 49.90 -34.57
CA HIS A 212 21.82 48.56 -34.36
C HIS A 212 22.84 47.48 -33.93
N SER A 213 24.12 47.81 -33.71
CA SER A 213 25.05 46.83 -33.12
C SER A 213 24.72 46.61 -31.63
N PRO A 214 24.65 45.34 -31.17
CA PRO A 214 24.36 45.01 -29.77
C PRO A 214 25.44 45.47 -28.79
N GLU A 215 26.63 45.85 -29.27
CA GLU A 215 27.72 46.38 -28.43
C GLU A 215 27.68 47.92 -28.32
N ASN A 216 26.78 48.58 -29.06
CA ASN A 216 26.63 50.02 -29.00
C ASN A 216 26.07 50.47 -27.65
N LYS A 217 26.78 51.41 -27.00
CA LYS A 217 26.30 52.07 -25.78
C LYS A 217 25.27 53.14 -26.17
N ILE A 218 23.99 52.77 -26.08
CA ILE A 218 22.88 53.70 -26.29
C ILE A 218 22.49 54.39 -24.98
N HIS A 219 22.32 55.71 -25.03
CA HIS A 219 21.74 56.49 -23.94
C HIS A 219 20.34 56.92 -24.35
N LEU A 220 19.34 56.38 -23.66
CA LEU A 220 17.94 56.63 -23.92
C LEU A 220 17.36 57.56 -22.85
N GLN A 221 16.53 58.50 -23.28
CA GLN A 221 15.70 59.30 -22.38
C GLN A 221 14.22 59.03 -22.68
N GLY A 222 13.43 58.95 -21.62
CA GLY A 222 12.01 58.66 -21.76
C GLY A 222 11.28 59.79 -22.50
N LEU A 223 10.41 59.41 -23.44
CA LEU A 223 9.67 60.34 -24.30
C LEU A 223 8.80 61.31 -23.49
N GLN A 224 8.44 60.97 -22.25
CA GLN A 224 7.75 61.89 -21.33
C GLN A 224 8.47 63.22 -21.13
N ALA A 225 9.80 63.29 -21.31
CA ALA A 225 10.57 64.53 -21.16
C ALA A 225 10.15 65.60 -22.17
N VAL A 226 9.78 65.20 -23.39
CA VAL A 226 9.38 66.10 -24.48
C VAL A 226 7.86 66.32 -24.56
N LEU A 227 7.09 65.58 -23.75
CA LEU A 227 5.62 65.71 -23.71
C LEU A 227 5.16 66.89 -22.83
N PRO A 228 4.00 67.49 -23.15
CA PRO A 228 3.34 68.47 -22.28
C PRO A 228 3.11 67.93 -20.87
N GLY A 229 3.24 68.79 -19.85
CA GLY A 229 3.18 68.41 -18.43
C GLY A 229 1.95 67.55 -18.06
N PHE A 230 0.78 67.90 -18.59
CA PHE A 230 -0.48 67.18 -18.32
C PHE A 230 -0.51 65.74 -18.90
N LEU A 231 0.31 65.44 -19.90
CA LEU A 231 0.40 64.10 -20.50
C LEU A 231 1.48 63.23 -19.87
N ARG A 232 2.47 63.82 -19.17
CA ARG A 232 3.64 63.08 -18.68
C ARG A 232 3.26 61.90 -17.78
N GLY A 233 2.41 62.14 -16.78
CA GLY A 233 1.97 61.09 -15.84
C GLY A 233 1.21 59.96 -16.54
N ARG A 234 0.21 60.31 -17.37
CA ARG A 234 -0.58 59.34 -18.13
C ARG A 234 0.25 58.58 -19.17
N PHE A 235 1.24 59.22 -19.77
CA PHE A 235 2.17 58.56 -20.68
C PHE A 235 3.00 57.52 -19.96
N VAL A 236 3.53 57.82 -18.77
CA VAL A 236 4.27 56.85 -17.96
C VAL A 236 3.38 55.67 -17.57
N GLU A 237 2.15 55.92 -17.14
CA GLU A 237 1.16 54.87 -16.81
C GLU A 237 0.84 53.98 -18.03
N ALA A 238 0.60 54.59 -19.20
CA ALA A 238 0.36 53.88 -20.44
C ALA A 238 1.60 53.10 -20.90
N ALA A 239 2.80 53.65 -20.74
CA ALA A 239 4.07 53.01 -21.09
C ALA A 239 4.38 51.81 -20.18
N LEU A 240 4.17 51.93 -18.88
CA LEU A 240 4.33 50.82 -17.94
C LEU A 240 3.31 49.71 -18.22
N SER A 241 2.06 50.07 -18.50
CA SER A 241 1.02 49.12 -18.91
C SER A 241 1.36 48.43 -20.24
N TYR A 242 1.89 49.18 -21.22
CA TYR A 242 2.34 48.63 -22.49
C TYR A 242 3.47 47.61 -22.32
N VAL A 243 4.49 47.95 -21.54
CA VAL A 243 5.67 47.10 -21.31
C VAL A 243 5.33 45.87 -20.47
N ALA A 244 4.62 46.03 -19.34
CA ALA A 244 4.35 44.94 -18.41
C ALA A 244 3.17 44.04 -18.83
N CYS A 245 2.14 44.61 -19.46
CA CYS A 245 0.91 43.88 -19.84
C CYS A 245 0.80 43.62 -21.34
N SER A 246 1.83 43.94 -22.13
CA SER A 246 1.85 43.72 -23.59
C SER A 246 0.65 44.31 -24.33
N SER A 247 0.08 45.44 -23.85
CA SER A 247 -1.16 46.05 -24.34
C SER A 247 -2.46 45.24 -24.19
N GLU A 248 -2.46 44.15 -23.42
CA GLU A 248 -3.62 43.29 -23.18
C GLU A 248 -4.44 43.70 -21.93
N GLY A 249 -3.94 44.69 -21.18
CA GLY A 249 -4.55 45.19 -19.95
C GLY A 249 -3.82 46.40 -19.37
N GLU A 250 -4.26 46.84 -18.20
CA GLU A 250 -3.72 47.99 -17.47
C GLU A 250 -2.94 47.55 -16.22
N LEU A 251 -1.79 48.14 -15.95
CA LEU A 251 -0.95 47.79 -14.80
C LEU A 251 -1.50 48.43 -13.51
N LEU A 252 -1.79 47.60 -12.50
CA LEU A 252 -2.18 48.01 -11.15
C LEU A 252 -1.11 47.57 -10.16
N CYS A 253 -0.62 48.49 -9.34
CA CYS A 253 0.35 48.22 -8.29
C CYS A 253 -0.24 48.55 -6.93
N HIS A 254 -0.24 47.59 -6.01
CA HIS A 254 -0.69 47.78 -4.62
C HIS A 254 0.26 47.05 -3.67
N ASN A 255 0.77 47.73 -2.64
CA ASN A 255 1.68 47.16 -1.63
C ASN A 255 2.87 46.37 -2.23
N ASN A 256 3.60 46.97 -3.17
CA ASN A 256 4.71 46.32 -3.91
C ASN A 256 4.33 45.09 -4.75
N ASP A 257 3.04 44.84 -4.96
CA ASP A 257 2.55 43.79 -5.86
C ASP A 257 1.89 44.42 -7.08
N CYS A 258 2.46 44.20 -8.26
CA CYS A 258 1.97 44.75 -9.53
C CYS A 258 1.40 43.65 -10.42
N TRP A 259 0.24 43.90 -11.05
CA TRP A 259 -0.41 42.95 -11.95
C TRP A 259 -1.25 43.67 -13.01
N CYS A 260 -1.63 42.95 -14.06
CA CYS A 260 -2.45 43.50 -15.12
C CYS A 260 -3.94 43.28 -14.84
N ARG A 261 -4.73 44.34 -14.90
CA ARG A 261 -6.18 44.24 -15.08
C ARG A 261 -6.45 43.87 -16.54
N CYS A 262 -6.75 42.59 -16.76
CA CYS A 262 -6.98 42.07 -18.10
C CYS A 262 -8.23 42.66 -18.75
N SER A 263 -8.13 42.97 -20.04
CA SER A 263 -9.29 43.31 -20.86
C SER A 263 -10.16 42.08 -21.11
N ALA A 264 -11.44 42.29 -21.44
CA ALA A 264 -12.39 41.21 -21.71
C ALA A 264 -11.96 40.29 -22.87
N HIS A 265 -11.22 40.83 -23.85
CA HIS A 265 -10.69 40.08 -24.99
C HIS A 265 -9.49 39.19 -24.63
N PHE A 266 -8.79 39.50 -23.53
CA PHE A 266 -7.57 38.79 -23.12
C PHE A 266 -7.64 38.42 -21.62
N PRO A 267 -8.58 37.56 -21.20
CA PRO A 267 -8.78 37.23 -19.78
C PRO A 267 -7.57 36.55 -19.13
N ALA A 268 -6.66 35.99 -19.93
CA ALA A 268 -5.43 35.35 -19.49
C ALA A 268 -4.19 36.25 -19.61
N CYS A 269 -4.34 37.59 -19.64
CA CYS A 269 -3.21 38.52 -19.82
C CYS A 269 -2.10 38.35 -18.77
N ASN A 270 -2.42 37.92 -17.55
CA ASN A 270 -1.46 37.64 -16.49
C ASN A 270 -0.78 36.26 -16.58
N CYS A 271 -1.14 35.41 -17.54
CA CYS A 271 -0.57 34.07 -17.69
C CYS A 271 0.65 34.07 -18.62
N PRO A 272 1.85 33.71 -18.14
CA PRO A 272 2.97 33.35 -19.00
C PRO A 272 2.89 31.85 -19.36
N PHE A 273 2.21 31.52 -20.46
CA PHE A 273 1.97 30.15 -20.90
C PHE A 273 3.24 29.37 -21.27
N ALA A 274 4.16 29.96 -22.02
CA ALA A 274 5.43 29.36 -22.39
C ALA A 274 6.30 29.10 -21.15
N ASP A 275 6.38 30.06 -20.22
CA ASP A 275 7.17 29.87 -18.99
C ASP A 275 6.56 28.78 -18.09
N ILE A 276 5.23 28.78 -17.93
CA ILE A 276 4.52 27.72 -17.19
C ILE A 276 4.79 26.37 -17.84
N ARG A 277 4.70 26.26 -19.18
CA ARG A 277 4.97 25.02 -19.91
C ARG A 277 6.42 24.55 -19.72
N VAL A 278 7.39 25.45 -19.78
CA VAL A 278 8.81 25.12 -19.52
C VAL A 278 9.00 24.64 -18.08
N MET A 279 8.35 25.25 -17.09
CA MET A 279 8.40 24.79 -15.71
C MET A 279 7.72 23.42 -15.52
N GLU A 280 6.59 23.18 -16.19
CA GLU A 280 5.93 21.86 -16.24
C GLU A 280 6.84 20.80 -16.89
N GLU A 281 7.51 21.12 -17.99
CA GLU A 281 8.50 20.24 -18.63
C GLU A 281 9.72 19.99 -17.75
N ASN A 282 10.20 21.00 -17.01
CA ASN A 282 11.29 20.84 -16.05
C ASN A 282 10.89 19.95 -14.87
N LEU A 283 9.64 20.03 -14.41
CA LEU A 283 9.09 19.11 -13.42
C LEU A 283 9.00 17.70 -13.99
N LYS A 284 8.55 17.54 -15.24
CA LYS A 284 8.53 16.24 -15.93
C LYS A 284 9.94 15.65 -16.03
N LYS A 285 10.93 16.42 -16.51
CA LYS A 285 12.35 16.01 -16.55
C LYS A 285 12.89 15.63 -15.18
N SER A 286 12.50 16.33 -14.12
CA SER A 286 12.89 16.00 -12.74
C SER A 286 12.28 14.66 -12.30
N ASN A 287 11.04 14.38 -12.68
CA ASN A 287 10.37 13.11 -12.40
C ASN A 287 10.95 11.95 -13.23
N ASP A 288 11.31 12.20 -14.49
CA ASP A 288 11.99 11.24 -15.36
C ASP A 288 13.37 10.91 -14.79
N ALA A 289 14.16 11.93 -14.40
CA ALA A 289 15.46 11.75 -13.76
C ALA A 289 15.35 11.01 -12.41
N TRP A 290 14.33 11.30 -11.61
CA TRP A 290 14.06 10.56 -10.38
C TRP A 290 13.78 9.07 -10.64
N SER A 291 12.99 8.78 -11.67
CA SER A 291 12.68 7.41 -12.08
C SER A 291 13.92 6.68 -12.60
N GLU A 292 14.77 7.38 -13.36
CA GLU A 292 16.03 6.85 -13.88
C GLU A 292 17.04 6.57 -12.76
N PHE A 293 17.16 7.44 -11.75
CA PHE A 293 18.01 7.16 -10.57
C PHE A 293 17.55 5.92 -9.81
N LYS A 294 16.23 5.76 -9.63
CA LYS A 294 15.66 4.55 -9.04
C LYS A 294 15.99 3.31 -9.88
N LYS A 295 15.85 3.39 -11.21
CA LYS A 295 16.18 2.30 -12.13
C LYS A 295 17.67 1.94 -12.07
N HIS A 296 18.56 2.92 -12.16
CA HIS A 296 20.00 2.73 -12.03
C HIS A 296 20.42 2.12 -10.70
N PHE A 297 19.75 2.48 -9.61
CA PHE A 297 19.97 1.83 -8.32
C PHE A 297 19.57 0.36 -8.36
N MET A 298 18.39 0.01 -8.89
CA MET A 298 17.96 -1.39 -9.03
C MET A 298 18.85 -2.19 -10.00
N GLU A 299 19.45 -1.54 -11.00
CA GLU A 299 20.36 -2.16 -11.95
C GLU A 299 21.81 -2.26 -11.47
N SER A 300 22.15 -1.61 -10.36
CA SER A 300 23.50 -1.61 -9.80
C SER A 300 23.95 -2.99 -9.35
N ASP A 301 25.25 -3.25 -9.42
CA ASP A 301 25.83 -4.53 -9.01
C ASP A 301 25.71 -4.73 -7.50
N GLU A 302 25.73 -3.67 -6.71
CA GLU A 302 25.49 -3.73 -5.26
C GLU A 302 24.07 -4.21 -4.96
N PHE A 303 23.05 -3.67 -5.62
CA PHE A 303 21.67 -4.10 -5.43
C PHE A 303 21.42 -5.52 -5.97
N LYS A 304 21.93 -5.84 -7.16
CA LYS A 304 21.82 -7.20 -7.73
C LYS A 304 22.58 -8.23 -6.88
N SER A 305 23.74 -7.89 -6.35
CA SER A 305 24.50 -8.78 -5.48
C SER A 305 23.83 -8.96 -4.12
N PHE A 306 23.21 -7.91 -3.58
CA PHE A 306 22.34 -8.02 -2.41
C PHE A 306 21.18 -9.00 -2.67
N LEU A 307 20.45 -8.84 -3.77
CA LEU A 307 19.37 -9.76 -4.15
C LEU A 307 19.85 -11.22 -4.28
N ARG A 308 21.06 -11.44 -4.81
CA ARG A 308 21.66 -12.78 -4.91
C ARG A 308 22.13 -13.35 -3.57
N ARG A 309 22.51 -12.48 -2.62
CA ARG A 309 22.94 -12.86 -1.27
C ARG A 309 21.77 -13.17 -0.33
N LEU A 310 20.57 -12.69 -0.66
CA LEU A 310 19.37 -12.97 0.13
C LEU A 310 19.07 -14.48 0.14
N PRO A 311 18.65 -15.02 1.31
CA PRO A 311 18.22 -16.41 1.42
C PRO A 311 17.10 -16.76 0.43
N THR A 312 17.33 -17.77 -0.41
CA THR A 312 16.32 -18.28 -1.35
C THR A 312 15.63 -19.56 -0.85
N HIS A 313 16.17 -20.15 0.21
CA HIS A 313 15.65 -21.38 0.82
C HIS A 313 14.44 -21.15 1.72
N HIS A 314 14.15 -19.90 2.08
CA HIS A 314 12.99 -19.54 2.90
C HIS A 314 12.36 -18.21 2.52
N PHE A 315 11.11 -18.01 2.94
CA PHE A 315 10.38 -16.76 2.78
C PHE A 315 10.99 -15.68 3.66
N LEU A 316 11.20 -14.50 3.08
CA LEU A 316 11.69 -13.33 3.78
C LEU A 316 10.54 -12.35 3.98
N ASN A 317 10.24 -12.08 5.25
CA ASN A 317 9.34 -10.98 5.61
C ASN A 317 10.06 -9.63 5.48
N VAL A 318 9.30 -8.52 5.40
CA VAL A 318 9.86 -7.17 5.24
C VAL A 318 10.88 -6.83 6.35
N SER A 319 10.69 -7.34 7.58
CA SER A 319 11.63 -7.18 8.70
C SER A 319 12.98 -7.88 8.47
N GLN A 320 13.00 -9.13 7.99
CA GLN A 320 14.23 -9.88 7.70
C GLN A 320 14.98 -9.26 6.51
N ILE A 321 14.24 -8.76 5.51
CA ILE A 321 14.82 -7.99 4.41
C ILE A 321 15.44 -6.70 4.97
N ALA A 322 14.77 -6.02 5.91
CA ALA A 322 15.30 -4.81 6.54
C ALA A 322 16.60 -5.08 7.33
N GLU A 323 16.64 -6.15 8.14
CA GLU A 323 17.86 -6.57 8.86
C GLU A 323 19.01 -6.86 7.90
N SER A 324 18.76 -7.68 6.87
CA SER A 324 19.75 -8.01 5.84
C SER A 324 20.23 -6.76 5.08
N TRP A 325 19.32 -5.83 4.80
CA TRP A 325 19.60 -4.55 4.16
C TRP A 325 20.48 -3.66 5.05
N THR A 326 20.24 -3.63 6.37
CA THR A 326 21.06 -2.87 7.32
C THR A 326 22.45 -3.48 7.53
N GLY A 327 22.59 -4.80 7.37
CA GLY A 327 23.88 -5.49 7.46
C GLY A 327 24.81 -5.30 6.25
N ASP A 328 24.29 -4.90 5.09
CA ASP A 328 25.10 -4.73 3.87
C ASP A 328 25.65 -3.30 3.73
N LEU A 329 26.89 -3.10 4.18
CA LEU A 329 27.60 -1.82 4.10
C LEU A 329 27.78 -1.28 2.67
N GLN A 330 27.91 -2.15 1.66
CA GLN A 330 28.10 -1.69 0.27
C GLN A 330 26.77 -1.16 -0.30
N LEU A 331 25.69 -1.89 -0.05
CA LEU A 331 24.34 -1.46 -0.43
C LEU A 331 23.94 -0.17 0.29
N GLN A 332 24.23 -0.04 1.58
CA GLN A 332 23.96 1.16 2.36
C GLN A 332 24.67 2.39 1.80
N LYS A 333 25.96 2.26 1.43
CA LYS A 333 26.71 3.35 0.78
C LYS A 333 26.08 3.74 -0.55
N ARG A 334 25.67 2.77 -1.38
CA ARG A 334 25.02 3.02 -2.66
C ARG A 334 23.65 3.66 -2.50
N PHE A 335 22.88 3.24 -1.49
CA PHE A 335 21.58 3.80 -1.15
C PHE A 335 21.69 5.23 -0.62
N ALA A 336 22.70 5.54 0.21
CA ALA A 336 22.97 6.91 0.66
C ALA A 336 23.30 7.85 -0.51
N GLN A 337 24.00 7.37 -1.55
CA GLN A 337 24.22 8.13 -2.79
C GLN A 337 22.89 8.38 -3.54
N LEU A 338 22.00 7.39 -3.59
CA LEU A 338 20.65 7.55 -4.14
C LEU A 338 19.88 8.61 -3.35
N GLU A 339 19.83 8.53 -2.02
CA GLU A 339 19.15 9.53 -1.17
C GLU A 339 19.69 10.94 -1.38
N ALA A 340 21.01 11.11 -1.44
CA ALA A 340 21.62 12.42 -1.70
C ALA A 340 21.24 12.99 -3.08
N SER A 341 21.29 12.15 -4.12
CA SER A 341 20.92 12.56 -5.49
C SER A 341 19.42 12.84 -5.63
N SER A 342 18.57 12.01 -5.02
CA SER A 342 17.13 12.19 -4.88
C SER A 342 16.79 13.49 -4.15
N ALA A 343 17.42 13.76 -3.00
CA ALA A 343 17.21 14.99 -2.23
C ALA A 343 17.55 16.24 -3.05
N LEU A 344 18.62 16.19 -3.86
CA LEU A 344 18.97 17.28 -4.78
C LEU A 344 17.89 17.53 -5.84
N ILE A 345 17.38 16.47 -6.47
CA ILE A 345 16.30 16.57 -7.47
C ILE A 345 15.00 17.06 -6.83
N LEU A 346 14.65 16.56 -5.65
CA LEU A 346 13.46 17.02 -4.93
C LEU A 346 13.59 18.49 -4.51
N GLY A 347 14.78 18.91 -4.08
CA GLY A 347 15.09 20.31 -3.82
C GLY A 347 14.88 21.18 -5.06
N LYS A 348 15.37 20.74 -6.23
CA LYS A 348 15.14 21.41 -7.52
C LYS A 348 13.65 21.45 -7.88
N ALA A 349 12.94 20.33 -7.78
CA ALA A 349 11.51 20.23 -8.08
C ALA A 349 10.67 21.13 -7.15
N ARG A 350 10.95 21.16 -5.84
CA ARG A 350 10.31 22.06 -4.87
C ARG A 350 10.54 23.53 -5.23
N LYS A 351 11.76 23.91 -5.64
CA LYS A 351 12.05 25.28 -6.14
C LYS A 351 11.26 25.59 -7.41
N THR A 352 11.19 24.67 -8.36
CA THR A 352 10.40 24.83 -9.60
C THR A 352 8.91 24.97 -9.29
N VAL A 353 8.36 24.20 -8.35
CA VAL A 353 6.97 24.33 -7.90
C VAL A 353 6.71 25.70 -7.28
N ARG A 354 7.60 26.22 -6.42
CA ARG A 354 7.47 27.58 -5.87
C ARG A 354 7.48 28.65 -6.97
N LYS A 355 8.37 28.53 -7.97
CA LYS A 355 8.39 29.43 -9.15
C LYS A 355 7.08 29.34 -9.93
N LEU A 356 6.59 28.12 -10.16
CA LEU A 356 5.38 27.85 -10.91
C LEU A 356 4.13 28.41 -10.19
N PHE A 357 4.02 28.29 -8.86
CA PHE A 357 2.98 28.95 -8.07
C PHE A 357 3.05 30.48 -8.16
N THR A 358 4.26 31.04 -8.18
CA THR A 358 4.47 32.49 -8.33
C THR A 358 3.98 32.97 -9.69
N LEU A 359 4.31 32.23 -10.77
CA LEU A 359 3.87 32.51 -12.14
C LEU A 359 2.36 32.30 -12.32
N SER A 360 1.75 31.33 -11.63
CA SER A 360 0.33 31.01 -11.78
C SER A 360 -0.58 31.76 -10.81
N ARG A 361 -0.06 32.58 -9.90
CA ARG A 361 -0.82 33.22 -8.80
C ARG A 361 -2.07 33.99 -9.27
N ARG A 362 -2.01 34.60 -10.44
CA ARG A 362 -3.11 35.39 -11.05
C ARG A 362 -3.53 34.83 -12.42
N CYS A 363 -3.17 33.58 -12.70
CA CYS A 363 -3.48 32.91 -13.94
C CYS A 363 -4.70 31.99 -13.74
N PRO A 364 -5.75 32.08 -14.59
CA PRO A 364 -6.90 31.16 -14.51
C PRO A 364 -6.55 29.69 -14.75
N ARG A 365 -5.44 29.40 -15.45
CA ARG A 365 -5.01 28.03 -15.73
C ARG A 365 -4.40 27.39 -14.49
N ARG A 366 -4.90 26.20 -14.15
CA ARG A 366 -4.30 25.34 -13.12
C ARG A 366 -3.07 24.64 -13.71
N PRO A 367 -1.88 24.85 -13.15
CA PRO A 367 -0.67 24.22 -13.64
C PRO A 367 -0.61 22.75 -13.19
N ARG A 368 -0.01 21.89 -14.02
CA ARG A 368 0.14 20.45 -13.72
C ARG A 368 1.35 20.23 -12.82
N ILE A 369 1.10 19.97 -11.55
CA ILE A 369 2.14 19.74 -10.55
C ILE A 369 2.16 18.26 -10.17
N HIS A 370 3.19 17.55 -10.64
CA HIS A 370 3.51 16.20 -10.20
C HIS A 370 4.88 16.22 -9.54
N LEU A 371 4.91 16.09 -8.21
CA LEU A 371 6.14 15.99 -7.45
C LEU A 371 6.52 14.52 -7.26
N PRO A 372 7.81 14.19 -7.39
CA PRO A 372 8.29 12.87 -6.97
C PRO A 372 7.94 12.64 -5.50
N ARG A 373 7.34 11.49 -5.20
CA ARG A 373 7.08 11.09 -3.82
C ARG A 373 8.30 10.38 -3.26
N GLU A 374 8.86 10.94 -2.19
CA GLU A 374 9.76 10.20 -1.31
C GLU A 374 9.01 8.99 -0.77
N ARG A 375 9.53 7.80 -1.04
CA ARG A 375 9.03 6.58 -0.44
C ARG A 375 9.95 6.24 0.73
N GLY A 376 9.37 5.92 1.87
CA GLY A 376 10.15 5.43 3.01
C GLY A 376 10.86 4.11 2.70
N LEU A 377 11.84 3.75 3.51
CA LEU A 377 12.62 2.50 3.42
C LEU A 377 11.72 1.26 3.31
N SER A 378 10.59 1.23 4.02
CA SER A 378 9.59 0.15 3.94
C SER A 378 9.10 -0.13 2.50
N SER A 379 8.91 0.90 1.67
CA SER A 379 8.50 0.67 0.27
C SER A 379 9.62 0.08 -0.59
N TRP A 380 10.90 0.28 -0.22
CA TRP A 380 12.02 -0.35 -0.89
C TRP A 380 12.11 -1.83 -0.51
N TRP A 381 11.94 -2.15 0.79
CA TRP A 381 11.90 -3.54 1.25
C TRP A 381 10.72 -4.31 0.66
N SER A 382 9.53 -3.73 0.63
CA SER A 382 8.37 -4.30 -0.07
C SER A 382 8.61 -4.42 -1.59
N GLY A 383 9.38 -3.50 -2.19
CA GLY A 383 9.84 -3.59 -3.58
C GLY A 383 10.81 -4.74 -3.82
N VAL A 384 11.74 -4.99 -2.90
CA VAL A 384 12.63 -6.16 -2.91
C VAL A 384 11.82 -7.45 -2.80
N GLN A 385 10.86 -7.50 -1.89
CA GLN A 385 9.95 -8.64 -1.74
C GLN A 385 9.14 -8.91 -3.03
N SER A 386 8.67 -7.84 -3.69
CA SER A 386 8.01 -7.93 -4.98
C SER A 386 8.94 -8.38 -6.11
N LEU A 387 10.22 -8.02 -6.08
CA LEU A 387 11.24 -8.52 -7.01
C LEU A 387 11.58 -10.00 -6.77
N LEU A 388 11.45 -10.49 -5.55
CA LEU A 388 11.69 -11.89 -5.22
C LEU A 388 10.49 -12.78 -5.62
N TYR A 389 9.27 -12.28 -5.43
CA TYR A 389 8.06 -13.11 -5.50
C TYR A 389 7.05 -12.71 -6.58
N CYS A 390 7.18 -11.55 -7.22
CA CYS A 390 6.23 -11.03 -8.21
C CYS A 390 6.89 -10.57 -9.51
N SER A 391 7.96 -11.23 -9.95
CA SER A 391 8.70 -10.87 -11.16
C SER A 391 8.74 -11.98 -12.22
N GLU A 392 7.85 -12.97 -12.14
CA GLU A 392 7.87 -14.08 -13.10
C GLU A 392 7.47 -13.55 -14.50
N ARG A 393 8.23 -13.94 -15.53
CA ARG A 393 8.08 -13.48 -16.93
C ARG A 393 8.35 -11.99 -17.21
N GLY A 394 9.01 -11.29 -16.29
CA GLY A 394 9.56 -9.93 -16.53
C GLY A 394 8.60 -8.77 -16.26
N ALA A 395 7.36 -9.03 -15.85
CA ALA A 395 6.44 -8.01 -15.35
C ALA A 395 6.50 -7.95 -13.81
N LEU A 396 6.78 -6.75 -13.25
CA LEU A 396 6.83 -6.54 -11.82
C LEU A 396 5.42 -6.29 -11.25
N GLY A 397 4.93 -7.18 -10.39
CA GLY A 397 3.72 -7.00 -9.59
C GLY A 397 4.00 -6.41 -8.20
N SER A 398 2.93 -6.21 -7.41
CA SER A 398 3.03 -5.84 -6.00
C SER A 398 2.69 -7.03 -5.11
N PHE A 399 3.61 -7.42 -4.23
CA PHE A 399 3.40 -8.52 -3.29
C PHE A 399 2.59 -8.06 -2.07
N SER A 400 1.54 -8.80 -1.72
CA SER A 400 0.83 -8.65 -0.44
C SER A 400 1.31 -9.71 0.55
N GLU A 401 1.87 -9.30 1.68
CA GLU A 401 2.31 -10.23 2.73
C GLU A 401 1.13 -10.98 3.38
N GLU A 402 0.00 -10.29 3.60
CA GLU A 402 -1.20 -10.87 4.24
C GLU A 402 -1.85 -11.97 3.38
N GLY A 403 -1.94 -11.72 2.06
CA GLY A 403 -2.53 -12.66 1.10
C GLY A 403 -1.53 -13.60 0.43
N ARG A 404 -0.22 -13.42 0.68
CA ARG A 404 0.91 -14.09 -0.01
C ARG A 404 0.74 -14.17 -1.53
N SER A 405 0.19 -13.11 -2.10
CA SER A 405 -0.21 -13.07 -3.50
C SER A 405 0.26 -11.80 -4.18
N CYS A 406 0.54 -11.90 -5.46
CA CYS A 406 0.95 -10.80 -6.31
C CYS A 406 -0.26 -10.17 -6.97
N SER A 407 -0.34 -8.85 -6.88
CA SER A 407 -1.23 -8.04 -7.71
C SER A 407 -0.47 -7.63 -8.97
N CYS A 408 -0.89 -8.19 -10.12
CA CYS A 408 -0.20 -8.05 -11.40
C CYS A 408 -0.83 -6.96 -12.28
N PRO A 409 -0.05 -6.31 -13.17
CA PRO A 409 -0.60 -5.40 -14.17
C PRO A 409 -1.57 -6.11 -15.12
N ALA A 410 -2.63 -5.43 -15.55
CA ALA A 410 -3.73 -6.01 -16.35
C ALA A 410 -3.32 -6.65 -17.70
N GLU A 411 -2.10 -6.39 -18.17
CA GLU A 411 -1.56 -6.91 -19.44
C GLU A 411 -1.04 -8.36 -19.34
N GLN A 412 -0.84 -8.91 -18.12
CA GLN A 412 -0.43 -10.30 -17.93
C GLN A 412 -1.21 -10.98 -16.79
N PRO A 413 -1.78 -12.18 -17.03
CA PRO A 413 -2.64 -12.85 -16.03
C PRO A 413 -1.86 -13.47 -14.84
N SER A 414 -0.54 -13.65 -14.94
CA SER A 414 0.28 -14.17 -13.84
C SER A 414 1.69 -13.58 -13.82
N CYS A 415 2.00 -12.79 -12.79
CA CYS A 415 3.35 -12.33 -12.42
C CYS A 415 3.84 -12.99 -11.12
N GLN A 416 3.01 -13.86 -10.52
CA GLN A 416 3.32 -14.61 -9.31
C GLN A 416 4.53 -15.51 -9.57
N GLY A 417 5.58 -15.29 -8.78
CA GLY A 417 6.76 -16.14 -8.69
C GLY A 417 6.65 -17.16 -7.56
N SER A 418 7.53 -18.17 -7.59
CA SER A 418 7.61 -19.19 -6.55
C SER A 418 7.95 -18.57 -5.18
N VAL A 419 7.03 -18.65 -4.21
CA VAL A 419 7.23 -18.14 -2.85
C VAL A 419 7.83 -19.25 -1.95
N PRO A 420 9.13 -19.21 -1.59
CA PRO A 420 9.76 -20.21 -0.74
C PRO A 420 9.13 -20.24 0.65
N CYS A 421 9.53 -21.20 1.46
CA CYS A 421 8.78 -21.54 2.66
C CYS A 421 9.12 -20.69 3.89
N VAL A 422 8.15 -20.33 4.74
CA VAL A 422 8.42 -19.49 5.93
C VAL A 422 9.19 -20.28 6.98
N VAL A 423 10.44 -19.90 7.26
CA VAL A 423 11.28 -20.55 8.29
C VAL A 423 10.86 -20.09 9.68
N GLY A 424 10.63 -21.06 10.58
CA GLY A 424 10.35 -20.83 11.99
C GLY A 424 11.61 -20.58 12.82
N SER A 425 11.52 -20.71 14.14
CA SER A 425 12.60 -20.46 15.12
C SER A 425 13.86 -21.35 15.01
N SER A 426 14.00 -22.17 13.96
CA SER A 426 15.22 -22.92 13.63
C SER A 426 15.56 -22.80 12.13
N PRO A 427 16.81 -22.49 11.76
CA PRO A 427 17.23 -22.10 10.40
C PRO A 427 17.08 -23.18 9.31
N SER A 428 16.68 -24.41 9.65
CA SER A 428 16.45 -25.52 8.73
C SER A 428 14.99 -25.93 8.57
N SER A 429 14.03 -25.20 9.18
CA SER A 429 12.65 -25.66 9.32
C SER A 429 11.59 -24.72 8.77
N CYS A 430 10.79 -25.20 7.83
CA CYS A 430 9.73 -24.45 7.16
C CYS A 430 8.30 -24.70 7.71
N SER A 431 7.40 -23.72 7.56
CA SER A 431 6.00 -23.73 8.05
C SER A 431 4.92 -23.75 6.94
N ALA A 432 5.24 -23.35 5.71
CA ALA A 432 4.42 -23.55 4.50
C ALA A 432 5.30 -23.31 3.27
N CYS A 433 5.21 -24.09 2.18
CA CYS A 433 6.06 -23.97 0.98
C CYS A 433 5.26 -23.55 -0.27
N ALA A 434 5.95 -23.25 -1.38
CA ALA A 434 5.33 -22.93 -2.67
C ALA A 434 4.61 -24.17 -3.25
N PRO A 435 3.40 -24.05 -3.81
CA PRO A 435 2.71 -25.15 -4.50
C PRO A 435 3.43 -25.58 -5.79
N ASP A 436 4.15 -24.66 -6.45
CA ASP A 436 4.68 -24.88 -7.81
C ASP A 436 6.06 -25.56 -7.86
N ASN A 437 6.76 -25.71 -6.73
CA ASN A 437 8.08 -26.38 -6.70
C ASN A 437 8.42 -27.00 -5.34
N THR A 438 7.96 -28.23 -5.12
CA THR A 438 8.09 -29.01 -3.86
C THR A 438 9.52 -29.35 -3.45
N THR A 439 10.50 -29.25 -4.36
CA THR A 439 11.91 -29.65 -4.13
C THR A 439 12.78 -28.60 -3.42
N ARG A 440 12.28 -27.36 -3.25
CA ARG A 440 13.03 -26.28 -2.57
C ARG A 440 12.79 -26.21 -1.05
N CYS A 441 11.89 -27.03 -0.52
CA CYS A 441 11.59 -27.11 0.92
C CYS A 441 12.44 -28.24 1.53
N GLY A 442 13.57 -27.91 2.16
CA GLY A 442 14.53 -28.91 2.66
C GLY A 442 14.06 -29.73 3.87
N ALA A 443 13.33 -29.12 4.80
CA ALA A 443 12.69 -29.78 5.97
C ALA A 443 11.64 -28.85 6.63
N CYS A 444 10.66 -29.42 7.33
CA CYS A 444 9.68 -28.67 8.15
C CYS A 444 10.12 -28.62 9.63
N HIS A 445 9.49 -27.78 10.46
CA HIS A 445 9.77 -27.70 11.92
C HIS A 445 9.67 -29.05 12.61
N HIS A 446 10.44 -29.28 13.70
CA HIS A 446 10.24 -30.44 14.56
C HIS A 446 8.75 -30.49 14.93
N SER A 447 8.11 -31.63 14.66
CA SER A 447 6.66 -31.87 14.68
C SER A 447 5.86 -31.58 13.40
N ASN A 448 6.44 -31.35 12.21
CA ASN A 448 5.71 -31.08 10.96
C ASN A 448 6.26 -31.90 9.76
N PHE A 449 5.43 -32.31 8.79
CA PHE A 449 5.89 -32.96 7.53
C PHE A 449 5.37 -32.27 6.25
N LEU A 450 6.07 -32.48 5.13
CA LEU A 450 5.82 -31.84 3.84
C LEU A 450 4.71 -32.58 3.06
N HIS A 451 3.54 -31.97 2.87
CA HIS A 451 2.44 -32.55 2.08
C HIS A 451 1.90 -31.53 1.06
N PHE A 452 2.00 -31.85 -0.24
CA PHE A 452 1.60 -30.98 -1.38
C PHE A 452 2.03 -29.51 -1.22
N GLY A 453 3.30 -29.28 -0.84
CA GLY A 453 3.84 -27.93 -0.68
C GLY A 453 3.46 -27.22 0.62
N SER A 454 2.75 -27.85 1.56
CA SER A 454 2.44 -27.27 2.88
C SER A 454 3.12 -28.05 4.00
N CYS A 455 3.84 -27.37 4.90
CA CYS A 455 4.36 -27.96 6.13
C CYS A 455 3.23 -28.01 7.15
N ARG A 456 2.55 -29.15 7.21
CA ARG A 456 1.50 -29.35 8.20
C ARG A 456 2.12 -29.80 9.51
N PRO A 457 1.55 -29.43 10.68
CA PRO A 457 1.77 -30.19 11.89
C PRO A 457 1.70 -31.67 11.55
N SER A 458 2.57 -32.48 12.15
CA SER A 458 2.29 -33.88 12.42
C SER A 458 1.10 -33.88 13.38
N VAL A 459 -0.06 -33.49 12.84
CA VAL A 459 -1.27 -34.21 13.13
C VAL A 459 -0.84 -35.65 13.02
N ALA A 460 -1.03 -36.37 14.11
CA ALA A 460 -0.95 -37.81 14.10
C ALA A 460 -1.46 -38.31 12.74
N ALA A 461 -0.82 -39.31 12.14
CA ALA A 461 -1.49 -40.07 11.09
C ALA A 461 -2.95 -40.27 11.53
N SER A 462 -3.90 -40.02 10.64
CA SER A 462 -5.29 -39.74 11.02
C SER A 462 -5.74 -40.57 12.24
N LEU A 463 -6.22 -39.88 13.29
CA LEU A 463 -6.72 -40.55 14.49
C LEU A 463 -7.93 -41.45 14.18
N ASP A 464 -8.49 -41.38 12.96
CA ASP A 464 -9.61 -42.21 12.47
C ASP A 464 -9.41 -43.71 12.70
N ARG A 465 -8.16 -44.19 12.71
CA ARG A 465 -7.87 -45.60 13.05
C ARG A 465 -8.24 -45.94 14.49
N TYR A 466 -8.04 -44.99 15.41
CA TYR A 466 -8.24 -45.18 16.85
C TYR A 466 -9.60 -44.69 17.32
N LEU A 467 -9.98 -43.46 16.96
CA LEU A 467 -11.27 -42.84 17.30
C LEU A 467 -11.60 -41.74 16.28
N ASN A 468 -12.70 -41.90 15.55
CA ASN A 468 -13.15 -40.96 14.53
C ASN A 468 -14.06 -39.87 15.15
N PHE A 469 -13.72 -38.59 14.97
CA PHE A 469 -14.45 -37.44 15.50
C PHE A 469 -15.28 -36.68 14.44
N ASP A 470 -15.23 -37.06 13.15
CA ASP A 470 -15.78 -36.29 12.02
C ASP A 470 -17.30 -36.45 11.80
N LEU A 471 -18.04 -36.89 12.82
CA LEU A 471 -19.48 -37.16 12.75
C LEU A 471 -20.33 -36.04 13.36
N ASP A 472 -20.02 -34.80 13.01
CA ASP A 472 -20.73 -33.63 13.52
C ASP A 472 -21.97 -33.31 12.67
N MET A 473 -23.16 -33.51 13.24
CA MET A 473 -24.45 -33.10 12.65
C MET A 473 -24.75 -31.65 13.00
N ALA A 474 -25.38 -30.89 12.10
CA ALA A 474 -25.77 -29.51 12.38
C ALA A 474 -26.81 -29.46 13.52
N ASP A 475 -26.71 -28.50 14.45
CA ASP A 475 -27.60 -28.41 15.62
C ASP A 475 -29.09 -28.32 15.25
N SER A 476 -29.42 -27.70 14.11
CA SER A 476 -30.78 -27.63 13.58
C SER A 476 -31.31 -29.00 13.14
N GLU A 477 -30.46 -29.81 12.53
CA GLU A 477 -30.77 -31.18 12.11
C GLU A 477 -30.94 -32.08 13.35
N VAL A 478 -30.03 -31.99 14.32
CA VAL A 478 -30.12 -32.71 15.60
C VAL A 478 -31.44 -32.38 16.29
N LYS A 479 -31.78 -31.09 16.43
CA LYS A 479 -33.03 -30.67 17.05
C LYS A 479 -34.26 -31.23 16.32
N TYR A 480 -34.26 -31.19 14.99
CA TYR A 480 -35.34 -31.73 14.18
C TYR A 480 -35.52 -33.25 14.35
N LEU A 481 -34.42 -34.02 14.33
CA LEU A 481 -34.44 -35.47 14.49
C LEU A 481 -34.86 -35.89 15.90
N LEU A 482 -34.41 -35.17 16.93
CA LEU A 482 -34.79 -35.39 18.33
C LEU A 482 -36.28 -35.12 18.58
N GLN A 483 -36.83 -34.02 18.04
CA GLN A 483 -38.25 -33.69 18.16
C GLN A 483 -39.16 -34.74 17.51
N ARG A 484 -38.69 -35.40 16.44
CA ARG A 484 -39.42 -36.49 15.77
C ARG A 484 -39.15 -37.88 16.35
N LEU A 485 -38.27 -37.98 17.35
CA LEU A 485 -37.82 -39.25 17.93
C LEU A 485 -37.36 -40.25 16.86
N ASP A 486 -36.60 -39.76 15.87
CA ASP A 486 -36.14 -40.53 14.72
C ASP A 486 -35.17 -41.64 15.16
N SER A 487 -35.40 -42.88 14.71
CA SER A 487 -34.60 -44.04 15.11
C SER A 487 -33.18 -44.03 14.57
N ARG A 488 -32.87 -43.21 13.56
CA ARG A 488 -31.53 -43.10 12.97
C ARG A 488 -30.49 -42.50 13.92
N VAL A 489 -30.95 -41.69 14.88
CA VAL A 489 -30.11 -41.07 15.91
C VAL A 489 -30.33 -41.70 17.28
N GLU A 490 -31.09 -42.80 17.37
CA GLU A 490 -31.31 -43.52 18.63
C GLU A 490 -30.12 -44.46 18.90
N VAL A 491 -29.44 -44.25 20.02
CA VAL A 491 -28.40 -45.18 20.48
C VAL A 491 -29.07 -46.22 21.37
N HIS A 492 -28.96 -47.49 20.97
CA HIS A 492 -29.55 -48.59 21.72
C HIS A 492 -28.97 -48.65 23.15
N ALA A 493 -29.82 -48.44 24.14
CA ALA A 493 -29.46 -48.53 25.55
C ALA A 493 -30.41 -49.46 26.30
N ILE A 494 -29.86 -50.28 27.18
CA ILE A 494 -30.60 -51.25 27.99
C ILE A 494 -31.09 -50.54 29.24
N TYR A 495 -32.40 -50.59 29.45
CA TYR A 495 -33.04 -50.10 30.66
C TYR A 495 -32.85 -51.08 31.83
N ILE A 496 -32.36 -50.55 32.95
CA ILE A 496 -32.12 -51.27 34.20
C ILE A 496 -32.69 -50.43 35.34
N SER A 497 -33.71 -50.95 36.03
CA SER A 497 -34.25 -50.35 37.26
C SER A 497 -34.88 -51.43 38.12
N ASN A 498 -34.66 -51.34 39.43
CA ASN A 498 -35.36 -52.15 40.43
C ASN A 498 -36.65 -51.47 40.91
N ASP A 499 -36.79 -50.17 40.67
CA ASP A 499 -37.87 -49.34 41.20
C ASP A 499 -39.06 -49.25 40.24
N VAL A 500 -38.79 -49.06 38.96
CA VAL A 500 -39.83 -48.76 37.96
C VAL A 500 -39.71 -49.71 36.79
N ARG A 501 -40.83 -50.27 36.33
CA ARG A 501 -40.92 -51.04 35.07
C ARG A 501 -41.53 -50.18 33.98
N LEU A 502 -40.88 -50.09 32.82
CA LEU A 502 -41.42 -49.37 31.67
C LEU A 502 -42.79 -49.93 31.27
N GLY A 503 -43.72 -49.05 30.91
CA GLY A 503 -45.08 -49.39 30.51
C GLY A 503 -46.05 -49.70 31.66
N SER A 504 -45.60 -49.71 32.91
CA SER A 504 -46.44 -49.97 34.10
C SER A 504 -46.75 -48.69 34.88
N TRP A 505 -47.93 -48.65 35.51
CA TRP A 505 -48.31 -47.57 36.43
C TRP A 505 -47.71 -47.84 37.81
N PHE A 506 -47.13 -46.81 38.42
CA PHE A 506 -46.60 -46.84 39.78
C PHE A 506 -47.01 -45.56 40.52
N ASN A 507 -47.05 -45.62 41.85
CA ASN A 507 -47.29 -44.44 42.68
C ASN A 507 -45.93 -43.76 42.94
N PRO A 508 -45.64 -42.57 42.42
CA PRO A 508 -44.35 -41.91 42.63
C PRO A 508 -44.09 -41.48 44.09
N ALA A 509 -45.11 -41.45 44.95
CA ALA A 509 -45.00 -41.06 46.36
C ALA A 509 -44.36 -42.15 47.27
N TRP A 510 -44.31 -43.41 46.82
CA TRP A 510 -43.84 -44.53 47.63
C TRP A 510 -42.34 -44.50 48.00
N ARG A 511 -41.52 -43.77 47.24
CA ARG A 511 -40.06 -43.71 47.43
C ARG A 511 -39.52 -42.33 47.07
N LYS A 512 -38.68 -41.77 47.95
CA LYS A 512 -38.09 -40.42 47.81
C LYS A 512 -37.23 -40.24 46.55
N ARG A 513 -36.58 -41.31 46.08
CA ARG A 513 -35.72 -41.32 44.89
C ARG A 513 -35.83 -42.68 44.20
N MET A 514 -36.26 -42.69 42.95
CA MET A 514 -36.27 -43.89 42.09
C MET A 514 -35.10 -43.80 41.12
N LEU A 515 -34.33 -44.88 40.98
CA LEU A 515 -33.18 -44.93 40.08
C LEU A 515 -33.54 -45.65 38.78
N LEU A 516 -33.39 -44.94 37.67
CA LEU A 516 -33.53 -45.46 36.32
C LEU A 516 -32.14 -45.43 35.67
N THR A 517 -31.65 -46.56 35.17
CA THR A 517 -30.33 -46.62 34.53
C THR A 517 -30.46 -47.07 33.09
N LEU A 518 -29.81 -46.36 32.17
CA LEU A 518 -29.66 -46.74 30.78
C LEU A 518 -28.19 -47.10 30.52
N LYS A 519 -27.93 -48.29 30.01
CA LYS A 519 -26.58 -48.75 29.71
C LYS A 519 -26.44 -49.10 28.23
N SER A 520 -25.55 -48.42 27.50
CA SER A 520 -25.39 -48.61 26.05
C SER A 520 -24.70 -49.92 25.69
N ASN A 521 -23.68 -50.33 26.46
CA ASN A 521 -22.88 -51.53 26.17
C ASN A 521 -23.11 -52.62 27.23
N LYS A 522 -23.65 -53.78 26.83
CA LYS A 522 -23.77 -54.97 27.70
C LYS A 522 -22.48 -55.80 27.74
N ASN A 523 -21.81 -55.91 26.59
CA ASN A 523 -20.58 -56.66 26.38
C ASN A 523 -19.44 -55.72 25.95
N LYS A 524 -18.19 -56.17 25.97
CA LYS A 524 -17.04 -55.42 25.46
C LYS A 524 -17.28 -55.09 23.97
N SER A 525 -17.76 -53.89 23.68
CA SER A 525 -17.90 -53.41 22.30
C SER A 525 -16.74 -52.48 21.98
N ASN A 526 -16.31 -52.53 20.73
CA ASN A 526 -15.36 -51.58 20.15
C ASN A 526 -16.09 -50.29 19.73
N LEU A 527 -17.18 -49.93 20.44
CA LEU A 527 -18.01 -48.78 20.13
C LEU A 527 -18.09 -47.86 21.35
N ILE A 528 -17.79 -46.60 21.11
CA ILE A 528 -17.96 -45.52 22.07
C ILE A 528 -19.13 -44.64 21.59
N HIS A 529 -19.98 -44.21 22.51
CA HIS A 529 -21.22 -43.51 22.17
C HIS A 529 -21.17 -42.06 22.59
N MET A 530 -21.66 -41.18 21.71
CA MET A 530 -21.82 -39.75 21.95
C MET A 530 -23.26 -39.47 22.39
N LEU A 531 -23.44 -38.71 23.46
CA LEU A 531 -24.74 -38.29 23.97
C LEU A 531 -25.11 -36.93 23.36
N MET A 532 -26.22 -36.86 22.63
CA MET A 532 -26.74 -35.62 22.05
C MET A 532 -28.14 -35.25 22.56
N GLY A 533 -28.87 -36.21 23.13
CA GLY A 533 -30.16 -35.93 23.75
C GLY A 533 -30.73 -37.11 24.52
N ILE A 534 -31.71 -36.80 25.37
CA ILE A 534 -32.45 -37.78 26.17
C ILE A 534 -33.93 -37.48 26.00
N SER A 535 -34.74 -38.51 25.78
CA SER A 535 -36.20 -38.39 25.79
C SER A 535 -36.82 -39.38 26.75
N PHE A 536 -37.81 -38.91 27.49
CA PHE A 536 -38.72 -39.79 28.22
C PHE A 536 -40.16 -39.43 27.97
N GLN A 537 -40.98 -40.47 27.87
CA GLN A 537 -42.42 -40.35 27.73
C GLN A 537 -43.06 -40.69 29.07
N ILE A 538 -43.57 -39.66 29.76
CA ILE A 538 -44.21 -39.80 31.07
C ILE A 538 -45.70 -39.54 30.93
N CYS A 539 -46.50 -40.44 31.48
CA CYS A 539 -47.92 -40.29 31.65
C CYS A 539 -48.26 -40.17 33.13
N SER A 540 -49.18 -39.27 33.45
CA SER A 540 -49.73 -39.05 34.79
C SER A 540 -51.26 -39.13 34.74
N THR A 541 -51.92 -39.43 35.85
CA THR A 541 -53.39 -39.35 35.93
C THR A 541 -53.86 -37.90 35.91
N LYS A 542 -55.02 -37.59 35.30
CA LYS A 542 -55.52 -36.19 35.11
C LYS A 542 -55.59 -35.32 36.36
N ASN A 543 -55.77 -35.90 37.55
CA ASN A 543 -55.82 -35.19 38.84
C ASN A 543 -54.52 -35.31 39.66
N SER A 544 -53.41 -35.66 39.03
CA SER A 544 -52.11 -35.76 39.71
C SER A 544 -51.56 -34.37 40.05
N THR A 545 -51.24 -34.13 41.31
CA THR A 545 -50.54 -32.92 41.77
C THR A 545 -49.01 -33.08 41.74
N LEU A 546 -48.52 -34.27 41.36
CA LEU A 546 -47.11 -34.62 41.34
C LEU A 546 -46.46 -34.35 39.98
N GLU A 547 -45.40 -33.55 39.99
CA GLU A 547 -44.54 -33.27 38.83
C GLU A 547 -43.20 -34.02 38.96
N PRO A 548 -42.74 -34.75 37.92
CA PRO A 548 -41.47 -35.44 37.94
C PRO A 548 -40.29 -34.45 37.80
N VAL A 549 -39.26 -34.63 38.62
CA VAL A 549 -37.99 -33.89 38.59
C VAL A 549 -36.84 -34.90 38.40
N PRO A 550 -36.34 -35.07 37.17
CA PRO A 550 -35.23 -35.98 36.89
C PRO A 550 -33.88 -35.29 37.14
N ALA A 551 -33.05 -35.91 37.97
CA ALA A 551 -31.64 -35.55 38.12
C ALA A 551 -30.78 -36.56 37.35
N ILE A 552 -30.05 -36.10 36.34
CA ILE A 552 -29.28 -36.95 35.44
C ILE A 552 -27.80 -36.94 35.84
N TYR A 553 -27.22 -38.13 35.93
CA TYR A 553 -25.79 -38.37 36.09
C TYR A 553 -25.31 -39.23 34.94
N VAL A 554 -24.22 -38.82 34.27
CA VAL A 554 -23.70 -39.50 33.09
C VAL A 554 -22.31 -40.04 33.39
N ASN A 555 -22.12 -41.33 33.16
CA ASN A 555 -20.82 -41.97 33.17
C ASN A 555 -20.33 -42.16 31.72
N PRO A 556 -19.17 -41.61 31.33
CA PRO A 556 -18.69 -41.62 29.95
C PRO A 556 -18.21 -43.01 29.46
N PHE A 557 -17.57 -43.81 30.31
CA PHE A 557 -16.86 -45.04 29.90
C PHE A 557 -17.00 -46.24 30.86
N GLY A 558 -17.88 -46.12 31.86
CA GLY A 558 -18.10 -47.14 32.88
C GLY A 558 -19.57 -47.23 33.28
N GLY A 559 -19.82 -47.82 34.44
CA GLY A 559 -21.17 -47.95 35.00
C GLY A 559 -21.27 -47.59 36.48
N SER A 560 -20.22 -46.99 37.05
CA SER A 560 -20.24 -46.55 38.44
C SER A 560 -20.93 -45.20 38.56
N HIS A 561 -21.86 -45.10 39.50
CA HIS A 561 -22.49 -43.83 39.85
C HIS A 561 -21.48 -42.83 40.44
N SER A 562 -20.46 -43.30 41.17
CA SER A 562 -19.44 -42.43 41.78
C SER A 562 -18.52 -41.75 40.77
N GLU A 563 -18.37 -42.34 39.58
CA GLU A 563 -17.55 -41.82 38.47
C GLU A 563 -18.44 -41.14 37.40
N SER A 564 -19.61 -40.64 37.82
CA SER A 564 -20.56 -39.95 36.95
C SER A 564 -20.57 -38.46 37.22
N TRP A 565 -20.65 -37.64 36.17
CA TRP A 565 -20.82 -36.20 36.30
C TRP A 565 -22.31 -35.84 36.34
N PHE A 566 -22.64 -34.79 37.09
CA PHE A 566 -24.02 -34.30 37.23
C PHE A 566 -24.39 -33.34 36.09
N MET A 567 -25.52 -33.58 35.44
CA MET A 567 -26.02 -32.73 34.37
C MET A 567 -26.79 -31.53 34.94
N PRO A 568 -26.34 -30.28 34.73
CA PRO A 568 -26.88 -29.08 35.37
C PRO A 568 -28.14 -28.55 34.65
N VAL A 569 -29.16 -29.40 34.50
CA VAL A 569 -30.46 -29.00 33.94
C VAL A 569 -31.09 -27.91 34.82
N HIS A 570 -31.76 -26.93 34.21
CA HIS A 570 -32.32 -25.72 34.83
C HIS A 570 -31.34 -24.56 35.15
N GLN A 571 -30.05 -24.69 34.81
CA GLN A 571 -29.13 -23.53 34.84
C GLN A 571 -29.30 -22.66 33.59
N PRO A 572 -29.19 -21.31 33.68
CA PRO A 572 -29.55 -20.39 32.60
C PRO A 572 -28.74 -20.56 31.30
N VAL A 573 -27.56 -21.18 31.38
CA VAL A 573 -26.67 -21.39 30.22
C VAL A 573 -26.82 -22.81 29.63
N PHE A 574 -27.44 -23.74 30.36
CA PHE A 574 -27.56 -25.15 29.98
C PHE A 574 -28.95 -25.45 29.38
N PRO A 575 -29.11 -26.40 28.43
CA PRO A 575 -30.41 -26.73 27.86
C PRO A 575 -31.39 -27.27 28.91
N ASP A 576 -32.66 -26.90 28.78
CA ASP A 576 -33.75 -27.38 29.64
C ASP A 576 -34.69 -28.34 28.87
N TRP A 577 -35.57 -29.01 29.60
CA TRP A 577 -36.55 -29.94 29.08
C TRP A 577 -37.61 -29.26 28.20
N GLU A 578 -37.68 -29.65 26.93
CA GLU A 578 -38.81 -29.31 26.06
C GLU A 578 -39.93 -30.32 26.30
N ARG A 579 -41.11 -29.85 26.76
CA ARG A 579 -42.28 -30.70 27.03
C ARG A 579 -43.28 -30.59 25.90
N THR A 580 -43.50 -31.69 25.19
CA THR A 580 -44.53 -31.80 24.15
C THR A 580 -45.66 -32.69 24.64
N ARG A 581 -46.89 -32.15 24.61
CA ARG A 581 -48.07 -32.90 25.03
C ARG A 581 -48.42 -33.94 23.96
N LEU A 582 -48.59 -35.18 24.39
CA LEU A 582 -49.10 -36.26 23.55
C LEU A 582 -50.60 -36.33 23.76
N ASP A 583 -51.38 -35.90 22.78
CA ASP A 583 -52.83 -36.10 22.78
C ASP A 583 -53.17 -37.44 22.12
N PRO A 584 -53.72 -38.40 22.87
CA PRO A 584 -54.62 -39.38 22.29
C PRO A 584 -56.06 -39.16 22.76
N PRO A 585 -57.06 -39.45 21.91
CA PRO A 585 -58.47 -39.37 22.28
C PRO A 585 -58.77 -40.46 23.31
N MET A 586 -59.56 -40.13 24.33
CA MET A 586 -60.33 -41.10 25.13
C MET A 586 -59.57 -41.94 26.19
N THR A 587 -58.62 -41.36 26.95
CA THR A 587 -58.13 -41.95 28.23
C THR A 587 -57.98 -40.91 29.36
N THR A 588 -58.03 -41.36 30.62
CA THR A 588 -57.96 -40.58 31.87
C THR A 588 -56.55 -40.12 32.27
N ALA A 589 -55.57 -40.23 31.36
CA ALA A 589 -54.16 -39.93 31.58
C ALA A 589 -53.65 -38.76 30.73
N LEU A 590 -52.77 -37.93 31.28
CA LEU A 590 -52.03 -36.87 30.61
C LEU A 590 -50.60 -37.35 30.33
N CYS A 591 -50.23 -37.43 29.05
CA CYS A 591 -48.92 -37.90 28.62
C CYS A 591 -48.10 -36.76 27.99
N TYR A 592 -46.82 -36.71 28.34
CA TYR A 592 -45.86 -35.74 27.82
C TYR A 592 -44.59 -36.45 27.36
N ASN A 593 -44.06 -36.01 26.23
CA ASN A 593 -42.70 -36.28 25.82
C ASN A 593 -41.82 -35.15 26.33
N TRP A 594 -40.83 -35.50 27.14
CA TRP A 594 -39.82 -34.56 27.59
C TRP A 594 -38.55 -34.88 26.85
N THR A 595 -38.08 -33.91 26.09
CA THR A 595 -36.88 -34.04 25.27
C THR A 595 -35.85 -33.01 25.72
N LEU A 596 -34.68 -33.50 26.12
CA LEU A 596 -33.51 -32.67 26.40
C LEU A 596 -32.56 -32.72 25.20
N THR A 597 -32.31 -31.56 24.60
CA THR A 597 -31.45 -31.44 23.42
C THR A 597 -30.13 -30.79 23.82
N LEU A 598 -29.01 -31.50 23.67
CA LEU A 598 -27.69 -31.00 24.06
C LEU A 598 -26.98 -30.26 22.91
N GLY A 599 -27.20 -30.70 21.67
CA GLY A 599 -26.51 -30.16 20.49
C GLY A 599 -24.99 -30.39 20.53
N ASN A 600 -24.25 -29.78 19.61
CA ASN A 600 -22.80 -29.92 19.51
C ASN A 600 -22.03 -29.23 20.64
N LYS A 601 -22.62 -28.20 21.26
CA LYS A 601 -22.00 -27.47 22.36
C LYS A 601 -21.90 -28.30 23.64
N TRP A 602 -22.90 -29.14 23.91
CA TRP A 602 -23.02 -29.88 25.17
C TRP A 602 -22.92 -31.40 25.03
N LYS A 603 -22.54 -31.91 23.85
CA LYS A 603 -22.34 -33.34 23.62
C LYS A 603 -21.14 -33.85 24.43
N SER A 604 -21.29 -35.06 24.95
CA SER A 604 -20.25 -35.74 25.73
C SER A 604 -20.38 -37.25 25.55
N PHE A 605 -19.32 -37.99 25.86
CA PHE A 605 -19.36 -39.45 25.89
C PHE A 605 -20.35 -39.96 26.93
N PHE A 606 -20.96 -41.11 26.63
CA PHE A 606 -21.74 -41.88 27.61
C PHE A 606 -21.62 -43.39 27.41
N GLU A 607 -21.64 -44.09 28.53
CA GLU A 607 -21.87 -45.53 28.58
C GLU A 607 -23.05 -45.86 29.47
N THR A 608 -23.17 -45.15 30.59
CA THR A 608 -24.28 -45.32 31.53
C THR A 608 -24.88 -43.97 31.88
N VAL A 609 -26.20 -43.86 31.78
CA VAL A 609 -26.96 -42.69 32.22
C VAL A 609 -27.81 -43.11 33.41
N HIS A 610 -27.54 -42.52 34.58
CA HIS A 610 -28.31 -42.71 35.80
C HIS A 610 -29.27 -41.53 35.97
N ILE A 611 -30.56 -41.82 36.10
CA ILE A 611 -31.62 -40.83 36.26
C ILE A 611 -32.27 -41.07 37.62
N TYR A 612 -32.10 -40.12 38.53
CA TYR A 612 -32.85 -40.09 39.77
C TYR A 612 -34.14 -39.33 39.56
N LEU A 613 -35.25 -40.07 39.53
CA LEU A 613 -36.57 -39.49 39.45
C LEU A 613 -37.06 -39.16 40.86
N ARG A 614 -37.38 -37.89 41.09
CA ARG A 614 -38.09 -37.40 42.27
C ARG A 614 -39.42 -36.81 41.83
N SER A 615 -40.35 -36.62 42.77
CA SER A 615 -41.59 -35.90 42.51
C SER A 615 -41.71 -34.70 43.45
N ARG A 616 -42.20 -33.58 42.91
CA ARG A 616 -42.58 -32.38 43.67
C ARG A 616 -44.09 -32.18 43.56
N ILE A 617 -44.72 -31.66 44.61
CA ILE A 617 -46.14 -31.28 44.57
C ILE A 617 -46.23 -29.88 43.96
N VAL A 618 -47.08 -29.72 42.95
CA VAL A 618 -47.42 -28.41 42.39
C VAL A 618 -48.49 -27.79 43.29
N THR A 619 -48.16 -26.70 43.99
CA THR A 619 -49.07 -25.93 44.84
C THR A 619 -49.35 -24.57 44.20
N ASP A 620 -50.60 -24.11 44.19
CA ASP A 620 -51.03 -22.83 43.60
C ASP A 620 -50.71 -21.58 44.46
N ASP A 621 -49.99 -21.72 45.59
CA ASP A 621 -49.71 -20.61 46.51
C ASP A 621 -48.45 -19.80 46.12
N PRO A 622 -48.57 -18.49 45.80
CA PRO A 622 -47.46 -17.65 45.33
C PRO A 622 -46.49 -17.18 46.45
N VAL A 623 -46.72 -17.61 47.70
CA VAL A 623 -45.92 -17.21 48.88
C VAL A 623 -44.87 -18.26 49.27
N VAL A 624 -44.98 -19.49 48.74
CA VAL A 624 -44.02 -20.57 49.01
C VAL A 624 -42.97 -20.56 47.90
N ASN A 625 -41.80 -19.97 48.17
CA ASN A 625 -40.62 -20.21 47.34
C ASN A 625 -40.36 -21.72 47.27
N GLU A 626 -40.30 -22.24 46.04
CA GLU A 626 -40.16 -23.65 45.67
C GLU A 626 -39.11 -24.39 46.53
N THR A 627 -39.53 -25.41 47.30
CA THR A 627 -38.89 -26.75 47.42
C THR A 627 -39.45 -27.53 48.63
N LEU A 628 -40.66 -28.07 48.55
CA LEU A 628 -41.03 -29.23 49.37
C LEU A 628 -40.93 -30.47 48.48
N PHE A 629 -39.74 -31.10 48.47
CA PHE A 629 -39.62 -32.47 47.98
C PHE A 629 -40.38 -33.38 48.93
N TYR A 630 -41.27 -34.21 48.41
CA TYR A 630 -42.14 -35.08 49.21
C TYR A 630 -41.33 -36.02 50.12
N GLU A 631 -41.66 -36.04 51.42
CA GLU A 631 -41.26 -37.11 52.34
C GLU A 631 -42.36 -38.19 52.32
N PRO A 632 -42.01 -39.49 52.16
CA PRO A 632 -43.01 -40.54 52.13
C PRO A 632 -43.84 -40.52 53.43
N LEU A 633 -45.16 -40.38 53.32
CA LEU A 633 -46.07 -40.40 54.47
C LEU A 633 -46.00 -41.77 55.17
N ASP A 634 -45.93 -41.75 56.51
CA ASP A 634 -46.11 -42.93 57.34
C ASP A 634 -47.53 -43.49 57.18
N GLY A 635 -47.68 -44.80 57.41
CA GLY A 635 -48.71 -45.69 56.86
C GLY A 635 -50.21 -45.39 57.09
N GLU A 636 -50.61 -44.26 57.69
CA GLU A 636 -52.01 -43.93 57.95
C GLU A 636 -52.67 -42.97 56.92
N ASP A 637 -51.91 -42.24 56.10
CA ASP A 637 -52.46 -41.28 55.12
C ASP A 637 -52.45 -41.78 53.66
N GLN A 638 -52.87 -43.03 53.43
CA GLN A 638 -53.00 -43.60 52.05
C GLN A 638 -54.21 -43.04 51.27
N THR A 639 -54.96 -42.08 51.81
CA THR A 639 -56.21 -41.58 51.22
C THR A 639 -56.04 -40.32 50.36
N SER A 640 -54.89 -39.63 50.39
CA SER A 640 -54.62 -38.54 49.45
C SER A 640 -54.20 -39.12 48.10
N ASN A 641 -55.14 -39.16 47.16
CA ASN A 641 -54.95 -39.70 45.81
C ASN A 641 -54.05 -38.76 44.98
N MET A 642 -52.75 -38.69 45.28
CA MET A 642 -51.77 -37.76 44.67
C MET A 642 -51.46 -38.03 43.18
N GLY A 643 -52.02 -39.11 42.64
CA GLY A 643 -51.92 -39.50 41.24
C GLY A 643 -50.85 -40.56 40.98
N SER A 644 -51.11 -41.42 39.99
CA SER A 644 -50.16 -42.44 39.52
C SER A 644 -49.39 -41.94 38.31
N MET A 645 -48.16 -42.44 38.14
CA MET A 645 -47.29 -42.13 37.00
C MET A 645 -46.92 -43.41 36.23
N LYS A 646 -46.69 -43.28 34.93
CA LYS A 646 -46.25 -44.36 34.05
C LYS A 646 -45.19 -43.82 33.09
N ILE A 647 -44.04 -44.49 33.03
CA ILE A 647 -42.99 -44.17 32.05
C ILE A 647 -43.13 -45.16 30.90
N ASN A 648 -43.51 -44.68 29.72
CA ASN A 648 -43.73 -45.53 28.55
C ASN A 648 -42.42 -45.92 27.87
N SER A 649 -41.56 -44.93 27.66
CA SER A 649 -40.29 -45.09 26.97
C SER A 649 -39.25 -44.15 27.54
N LEU A 650 -38.00 -44.61 27.50
CA LEU A 650 -36.83 -43.84 27.90
C LEU A 650 -35.75 -44.14 26.86
N LYS A 651 -35.35 -43.11 26.11
CA LYS A 651 -34.47 -43.23 24.95
C LYS A 651 -33.30 -42.26 25.06
N VAL A 652 -32.16 -42.70 24.54
CA VAL A 652 -30.95 -41.89 24.40
C VAL A 652 -30.65 -41.70 22.93
N PHE A 653 -30.25 -40.49 22.57
CA PHE A 653 -29.97 -40.12 21.21
C PHE A 653 -28.54 -39.60 21.02
N GLY A 654 -27.96 -39.91 19.87
CA GLY A 654 -26.62 -39.55 19.46
C GLY A 654 -26.08 -40.51 18.40
N TYR A 655 -24.79 -40.81 18.45
CA TYR A 655 -24.13 -41.66 17.46
C TYR A 655 -23.04 -42.53 18.10
N SER A 656 -22.73 -43.66 17.45
CA SER A 656 -21.70 -44.61 17.87
C SER A 656 -20.47 -44.46 16.99
N MET A 657 -19.29 -44.44 17.61
CA MET A 657 -17.99 -44.34 16.94
C MET A 657 -17.19 -45.63 17.16
N PRO A 658 -16.51 -46.14 16.12
CA PRO A 658 -15.56 -47.23 16.30
C PRO A 658 -14.38 -46.78 17.16
N PHE A 659 -13.94 -47.67 18.05
CA PHE A 659 -12.79 -47.49 18.92
C PHE A 659 -11.89 -48.72 18.83
N ASP A 660 -10.61 -48.53 18.48
CA ASP A 660 -9.61 -49.60 18.39
C ASP A 660 -8.77 -49.67 19.69
N PRO A 661 -9.16 -50.49 20.68
CA PRO A 661 -8.43 -50.60 21.94
C PRO A 661 -7.05 -51.23 21.79
N GLU A 662 -6.84 -52.11 20.81
CA GLU A 662 -5.56 -52.80 20.63
C GLU A 662 -4.56 -51.88 19.95
N GLY A 663 -4.97 -51.16 18.89
CA GLY A 663 -4.13 -50.13 18.29
C GLY A 663 -3.70 -49.04 19.30
N MET A 664 -4.60 -48.65 20.21
CA MET A 664 -4.26 -47.66 21.23
C MET A 664 -3.28 -48.19 22.29
N LYS A 665 -3.34 -49.49 22.63
CA LYS A 665 -2.33 -50.13 23.48
C LYS A 665 -0.98 -50.22 22.78
N ASP A 666 -0.95 -50.56 21.49
CA ASP A 666 0.28 -50.58 20.69
C ASP A 666 0.95 -49.20 20.67
N LEU A 667 0.16 -48.13 20.52
CA LEU A 667 0.63 -46.75 20.58
C LEU A 667 1.22 -46.38 21.95
N ILE A 668 0.64 -46.88 23.04
CA ILE A 668 1.18 -46.69 24.40
C ILE A 668 2.47 -47.49 24.58
N LEU A 669 2.56 -48.71 24.06
CA LEU A 669 3.78 -49.53 24.12
C LEU A 669 4.95 -48.87 23.37
N GLN A 670 4.68 -48.12 22.29
CA GLN A 670 5.70 -47.34 21.58
C GLN A 670 6.36 -46.26 22.42
N LEU A 671 5.72 -45.81 23.52
CA LEU A 671 6.34 -44.88 24.47
C LEU A 671 7.54 -45.50 25.19
N ASP A 672 7.47 -46.81 25.47
CA ASP A 672 8.47 -47.57 26.20
C ASP A 672 9.46 -48.30 25.27
N TYR A 673 8.99 -48.71 24.08
CA TYR A 673 9.76 -49.52 23.13
C TYR A 673 9.58 -48.99 21.69
N PRO A 674 10.42 -48.05 21.22
CA PRO A 674 10.29 -47.39 19.91
C PRO A 674 10.64 -48.27 18.68
N TYR A 675 10.71 -49.60 18.84
CA TYR A 675 11.11 -50.54 17.78
C TYR A 675 9.98 -50.92 16.81
N THR A 676 8.74 -50.51 17.08
CA THR A 676 7.55 -50.82 16.26
C THR A 676 7.07 -49.59 15.50
N GLN A 677 7.25 -49.58 14.17
CA GLN A 677 6.63 -48.65 13.19
C GLN A 677 6.28 -47.22 13.70
N GLY A 678 7.27 -46.43 14.10
CA GLY A 678 7.08 -45.02 14.47
C GLY A 678 8.23 -44.46 15.31
N THR A 679 8.40 -43.14 15.32
CA THR A 679 9.30 -42.48 16.29
C THR A 679 8.57 -42.27 17.61
N GLN A 680 9.26 -42.38 18.75
CA GLN A 680 8.69 -42.17 20.08
C GLN A 680 7.98 -40.81 20.21
N GLU A 681 8.54 -39.76 19.58
CA GLU A 681 7.94 -38.42 19.52
C GLU A 681 6.59 -38.42 18.77
N ALA A 682 6.45 -39.21 17.72
CA ALA A 682 5.18 -39.30 16.99
C ALA A 682 4.09 -39.90 17.88
N ALA A 683 4.39 -40.97 18.63
CA ALA A 683 3.46 -41.59 19.57
C ALA A 683 3.01 -40.62 20.67
N PHE A 684 3.96 -39.86 21.24
CA PHE A 684 3.65 -38.78 22.20
C PHE A 684 2.72 -37.72 21.60
N MET A 685 2.98 -37.27 20.37
CA MET A 685 2.12 -36.31 19.68
C MET A 685 0.70 -36.84 19.43
N MET A 686 0.55 -38.12 19.03
CA MET A 686 -0.78 -38.72 18.82
C MET A 686 -1.59 -38.80 20.10
N LEU A 687 -0.95 -39.20 21.21
CA LEU A 687 -1.62 -39.32 22.51
C LEU A 687 -1.97 -37.94 23.09
N LEU A 688 -1.12 -36.92 22.90
CA LEU A 688 -1.46 -35.54 23.27
C LEU A 688 -2.67 -35.02 22.48
N GLU A 689 -2.68 -35.22 21.16
CA GLU A 689 -3.80 -34.79 20.32
C GLU A 689 -5.10 -35.51 20.71
N MET A 690 -5.03 -36.81 20.98
CA MET A 690 -6.19 -37.59 21.41
C MET A 690 -6.70 -37.13 22.79
N ARG A 691 -5.79 -36.89 23.75
CA ARG A 691 -6.14 -36.35 25.07
C ARG A 691 -6.90 -35.04 24.94
N ASP A 692 -6.38 -34.12 24.12
CA ASP A 692 -6.99 -32.81 23.93
C ASP A 692 -8.38 -32.92 23.27
N ARG A 693 -8.53 -33.75 22.24
CA ARG A 693 -9.84 -33.97 21.58
C ARG A 693 -10.86 -34.62 22.50
N VAL A 694 -10.45 -35.63 23.29
CA VAL A 694 -11.33 -36.32 24.25
C VAL A 694 -11.72 -35.37 25.39
N ASN A 695 -10.79 -34.61 25.96
CA ASN A 695 -11.07 -33.72 27.08
C ASN A 695 -11.83 -32.44 26.68
N ARG A 696 -11.80 -32.03 25.41
CA ARG A 696 -12.68 -30.97 24.88
C ARG A 696 -14.16 -31.32 24.92
N LEU A 697 -14.49 -32.61 24.93
CA LEU A 697 -15.86 -33.12 25.09
C LEU A 697 -16.27 -33.26 26.57
N SER A 698 -15.46 -32.74 27.50
CA SER A 698 -15.85 -32.65 28.89
C SER A 698 -17.04 -31.69 29.07
N PRO A 699 -17.98 -32.01 29.97
CA PRO A 699 -19.10 -31.14 30.26
C PRO A 699 -18.63 -29.80 30.85
N PRO A 700 -19.40 -28.72 30.71
CA PRO A 700 -19.09 -27.43 31.33
C PRO A 700 -18.97 -27.55 32.84
N ALA A 701 -17.76 -27.35 33.34
CA ALA A 701 -17.49 -27.22 34.76
C ALA A 701 -16.39 -26.19 34.97
N PRO A 702 -16.27 -25.59 36.18
CA PRO A 702 -15.17 -24.67 36.50
C PRO A 702 -13.78 -25.27 36.22
N ARG A 703 -13.67 -26.60 36.32
CA ARG A 703 -12.50 -27.38 35.90
C ARG A 703 -12.96 -28.48 34.94
N PRO A 704 -12.41 -28.57 33.72
CA PRO A 704 -12.77 -29.63 32.79
C PRO A 704 -12.38 -31.01 33.33
N LEU A 705 -13.17 -32.02 33.02
CA LEU A 705 -12.94 -33.39 33.50
C LEU A 705 -11.88 -34.09 32.66
N ASP A 706 -11.02 -34.88 33.30
CA ASP A 706 -10.04 -35.72 32.62
C ASP A 706 -10.68 -37.01 32.08
N LEU A 707 -11.43 -36.86 30.98
CA LEU A 707 -12.10 -37.95 30.28
C LEU A 707 -11.10 -38.92 29.64
N PHE A 708 -9.92 -38.44 29.23
CA PHE A 708 -8.89 -39.27 28.63
C PHE A 708 -8.35 -40.32 29.61
N SER A 709 -8.05 -39.93 30.85
CA SER A 709 -7.66 -40.89 31.90
C SER A 709 -8.77 -41.92 32.19
N CYS A 710 -10.04 -41.50 32.18
CA CYS A 710 -11.17 -42.43 32.27
C CYS A 710 -11.23 -43.42 31.11
N LEU A 711 -10.98 -42.96 29.88
CA LEU A 711 -10.94 -43.81 28.69
C LEU A 711 -9.82 -44.86 28.82
N LEU A 712 -8.62 -44.45 29.22
CA LEU A 712 -7.49 -45.36 29.48
C LEU A 712 -7.83 -46.40 30.56
N ARG A 713 -8.42 -45.97 31.67
CA ARG A 713 -8.78 -46.85 32.78
C ARG A 713 -9.87 -47.86 32.42
N HIS A 714 -10.99 -47.42 31.83
CA HIS A 714 -12.15 -48.29 31.67
C HIS A 714 -12.19 -49.00 30.31
N ARG A 715 -11.76 -48.36 29.22
CA ARG A 715 -11.76 -48.97 27.88
C ARG A 715 -10.51 -49.80 27.61
N LEU A 716 -9.32 -49.30 27.97
CA LEU A 716 -8.08 -50.07 27.80
C LEU A 716 -7.78 -51.00 28.99
N LYS A 717 -8.47 -50.80 30.12
CA LYS A 717 -8.28 -51.56 31.38
C LYS A 717 -6.89 -51.39 31.99
N LEU A 718 -6.28 -50.21 31.82
CA LEU A 718 -5.00 -49.91 32.43
C LEU A 718 -5.14 -49.70 33.95
N PRO A 719 -4.19 -50.19 34.77
CA PRO A 719 -4.19 -49.93 36.20
C PRO A 719 -3.93 -48.45 36.49
N ALA A 720 -4.42 -47.95 37.64
CA ALA A 720 -4.30 -46.54 38.03
C ALA A 720 -2.85 -46.02 37.95
N GLY A 721 -1.88 -46.83 38.40
CA GLY A 721 -0.47 -46.46 38.36
C GLY A 721 0.09 -46.28 36.94
N GLU A 722 -0.41 -47.04 35.97
CA GLU A 722 0.01 -46.89 34.57
C GLU A 722 -0.63 -45.68 33.91
N VAL A 723 -1.90 -45.40 34.22
CA VAL A 723 -2.59 -44.18 33.76
C VAL A 723 -1.86 -42.93 34.28
N GLU A 724 -1.49 -42.91 35.56
CA GLU A 724 -0.71 -41.81 36.13
C GLU A 724 0.69 -41.66 35.50
N ARG A 725 1.36 -42.77 35.20
CA ARG A 725 2.65 -42.77 34.49
C ARG A 725 2.53 -42.18 33.08
N ILE A 726 1.48 -42.56 32.34
CA ILE A 726 1.21 -42.02 30.99
C ILE A 726 0.89 -40.53 31.09
N ARG A 727 0.04 -40.13 32.04
CA ARG A 727 -0.31 -38.73 32.29
C ARG A 727 0.93 -37.89 32.59
N ALA A 728 1.78 -38.33 33.51
CA ALA A 728 3.03 -37.65 33.85
C ALA A 728 3.98 -37.55 32.66
N SER A 729 4.12 -38.62 31.87
CA SER A 729 4.95 -38.63 30.66
C SER A 729 4.44 -37.65 29.60
N LEU A 730 3.12 -37.57 29.39
CA LEU A 730 2.49 -36.63 28.46
C LEU A 730 2.68 -35.18 28.91
N THR A 731 2.45 -34.87 30.19
CA THR A 731 2.68 -33.52 30.73
C THR A 731 4.15 -33.11 30.65
N LEU A 732 5.08 -34.02 30.95
CA LEU A 732 6.52 -33.78 30.79
C LEU A 732 6.89 -33.51 29.33
N PHE A 733 6.32 -34.26 28.38
CA PHE A 733 6.54 -34.04 26.96
C PHE A 733 5.94 -32.70 26.49
N HIS A 734 4.71 -32.37 26.91
CA HIS A 734 4.06 -31.08 26.60
C HIS A 734 4.87 -29.87 27.10
N SER A 735 5.47 -29.98 28.29
CA SER A 735 6.33 -28.91 28.85
C SER A 735 7.62 -28.67 28.05
N LYS A 736 8.06 -29.65 27.26
CA LYS A 736 9.25 -29.54 26.39
C LYS A 736 8.93 -28.99 25.00
N LEU A 737 7.64 -28.85 24.65
CA LEU A 737 7.22 -28.29 23.36
C LEU A 737 7.35 -26.75 23.36
N PRO A 738 7.92 -26.14 22.30
CA PRO A 738 8.04 -24.69 22.20
C PRO A 738 6.66 -24.03 22.05
N ASN A 739 6.41 -22.94 22.79
CA ASN A 739 5.14 -22.19 22.85
C ASN A 739 3.92 -22.99 23.37
N SER A 740 4.11 -23.99 24.23
CA SER A 740 2.98 -24.70 24.83
C SER A 740 2.21 -23.80 25.82
N PRO A 741 0.88 -23.64 25.67
CA PRO A 741 0.07 -22.96 26.68
C PRO A 741 0.08 -23.78 27.99
N PRO A 742 -0.05 -23.12 29.16
CA PRO A 742 -0.16 -23.83 30.43
C PRO A 742 -1.34 -24.81 30.38
N GLU A 743 -1.11 -26.07 30.75
CA GLU A 743 -2.17 -27.09 30.76
C GLU A 743 -3.30 -26.65 31.71
N PRO A 744 -4.57 -26.75 31.29
CA PRO A 744 -5.69 -26.49 32.18
C PRO A 744 -5.69 -27.50 33.34
N GLU A 745 -6.00 -27.04 34.55
CA GLU A 745 -6.13 -27.91 35.72
C GLU A 745 -7.35 -28.82 35.55
N LEU A 746 -7.12 -30.09 35.21
CA LEU A 746 -8.18 -31.08 34.98
C LEU A 746 -8.65 -31.70 36.30
N ALA A 747 -9.97 -31.83 36.47
CA ALA A 747 -10.55 -32.55 37.59
C ALA A 747 -10.63 -34.06 37.28
N GLN A 748 -10.20 -34.90 38.23
CA GLN A 748 -10.28 -36.36 38.10
C GLN A 748 -11.73 -36.82 38.30
N LEU A 749 -12.27 -37.54 37.31
CA LEU A 749 -13.59 -38.19 37.38
C LEU A 749 -13.48 -39.67 37.74
N CYS A 750 -12.48 -40.37 37.20
CA CYS A 750 -12.25 -41.80 37.42
C CYS A 750 -10.92 -41.98 38.15
N SER A 751 -11.00 -42.34 39.44
CA SER A 751 -9.86 -42.52 40.35
C SER A 751 -9.53 -43.99 40.57
#